data_AF-A0AAW2UBD7-F1
#
_entry.id   AF-A0AAW2UBD7-F1
#
_cell.length_a   1.000
_cell.length_b   1.000
_cell.length_c   1.000
_cell.angle_alpha   90.00
_cell.angle_beta   90.00
_cell.angle_gamma   90.00
#
_symmetry.space_group_name_H-M   'P 1'
#
loop_
_entity.id
_entity.type
_entity.pdbx_description
1 polymer ?
#
loop_
_entity_poly.entity_id
_entity_poly.type
_entity_poly.pdbx_seq_one_letter_code
_entity_poly.pdbx_strand_id
1 'polypeptide(L)'
;MQTSGTASSLLRLLWSRKESTIDDDLLRQIFEERARHDMALAASGIHSEVEHEILPILETEKVFGRDHDKEVLLSELLDKKMEQTQLSVILIVGISGIGKTTLARLVYEEEVVEKHFEVRAWVKLARQEIRLQQIAKEILKSVTGISCPLDDLDDLDEMVRDNLQSHRCLIVFDEIHSMAEGCWLHMNQKWFNFVGMGSKVLVTGRSVVGKIVGQKPIELRRLSEHAGWSLCRDLAFDSSEDVENSLTSPLAGNLAALCQGIPLLLKLVGSLMRYEKGLHDMLCSTVLSDDKTMPSGVASIVVLLSIWALPQHLRECFSYCAIFPQGYAFNKEKIIKMWMAVGLVKPSPGNNDLEDIGAAYFNQLICRSFFMDITHNEYGDIVEFQIPGLIHDIAKDVARIICKKKLGVLGSISEDADQSLLEFQYLKSLDLSCSRIQNLSDDICALKELRLKKLPKRICNLAYLQQLNLLLCESLSSLPSQIGLLMSLNSMPLFVLGDDDNCARLGELKWLNQLRGRLEIRNLENASGIKEAEDAELDQKNLRYLGLSWGRSADGCSQVLEHLRPNEQLKVLQLTGYMGTKFPTWIQCMSSLTKISINDCGCKELASLGQLQFLVELQLKGMMNIMYIGPEFYGYGSADIFRSLEQLGLYDMPRLSSWSLLKGSGGSVFRSLKTLTIEGCPQLEGLPSLPSLANLIIWNSNSRILRYLTSFRSIDSLLIKEMEFPWFHMKYVRRLSSLKKLILFNLENFTHLPIIEELRALEHLGVLNCSNTRSIVLSGSPSLRRLQIIECEKLDYFMLGRIHTAAVELVLEDCPLMSQLYSEKWSVLPSLRKLIIKRCPGLQISNVQFTMLEELEYLFIAECQDLERQLEMEPSVISHVSCVILGNHKLEQAATSRNVVRSSSPPSSARLLTVFL
;
A
#
# COMPACT_ATOMS: atom_id res chain seq x y z
N MET A 1 -23.79 -3.37 42.14
CA MET A 1 -24.66 -3.71 41.00
C MET A 1 -24.45 -5.18 40.68
N GLN A 2 -25.50 -5.97 40.50
CA GLN A 2 -25.36 -7.35 40.07
C GLN A 2 -24.98 -7.37 38.58
N THR A 3 -23.84 -7.98 38.25
CA THR A 3 -23.57 -8.38 36.86
C THR A 3 -24.57 -9.47 36.47
N SER A 4 -25.09 -9.44 35.24
CA SER A 4 -25.95 -10.53 34.76
C SER A 4 -25.15 -11.83 34.65
N GLY A 5 -25.85 -12.96 34.67
CA GLY A 5 -25.23 -14.29 34.61
C GLY A 5 -24.28 -14.44 33.41
N THR A 6 -24.69 -13.98 32.22
CA THR A 6 -23.85 -14.03 31.00
C THR A 6 -22.53 -13.30 31.14
N ALA A 7 -22.47 -12.10 31.74
CA ALA A 7 -21.19 -11.44 32.00
C ALA A 7 -20.36 -12.20 33.04
N SER A 8 -20.97 -12.75 34.09
CA SER A 8 -20.26 -13.60 35.07
C SER A 8 -19.66 -14.86 34.41
N SER A 9 -20.38 -15.46 33.47
CA SER A 9 -19.98 -16.66 32.74
C SER A 9 -18.86 -16.37 31.72
N LEU A 10 -18.94 -15.26 30.98
CA LEU A 10 -17.86 -14.82 30.07
C LEU A 10 -16.62 -14.33 30.82
N LEU A 11 -16.78 -13.70 32.00
CA LEU A 11 -15.66 -13.38 32.89
C LEU A 11 -15.00 -14.65 33.45
N ARG A 12 -15.77 -15.69 33.79
CA ARG A 12 -15.21 -17.02 34.11
C ARG A 12 -14.47 -17.64 32.93
N LEU A 13 -14.93 -17.44 31.71
CA LEU A 13 -14.24 -17.90 30.50
C LEU A 13 -12.91 -17.14 30.30
N LEU A 14 -12.89 -15.82 30.46
CA LEU A 14 -11.67 -15.00 30.53
C LEU A 14 -10.71 -15.48 31.62
N TRP A 15 -11.21 -15.70 32.85
CA TRP A 15 -10.41 -16.20 33.98
C TRP A 15 -9.88 -17.62 33.75
N SER A 16 -10.60 -18.48 33.02
CA SER A 16 -10.13 -19.84 32.68
C SER A 16 -8.96 -19.83 31.67
N ARG A 17 -8.86 -18.79 30.84
CA ARG A 17 -7.76 -18.57 29.88
C ARG A 17 -6.65 -17.65 30.40
N LYS A 18 -6.74 -17.25 31.66
CA LYS A 18 -5.75 -16.43 32.36
C LYS A 18 -4.46 -17.22 32.61
N GLU A 19 -3.33 -16.66 32.21
CA GLU A 19 -2.02 -17.15 32.69
C GLU A 19 -1.90 -16.85 34.20
N SER A 20 -1.36 -17.80 34.98
CA SER A 20 -1.33 -17.82 36.47
C SER A 20 -0.59 -16.65 37.17
N THR A 21 -0.24 -15.61 36.43
CA THR A 21 0.64 -14.50 36.82
C THR A 21 -0.02 -13.13 36.64
N ILE A 22 -1.29 -13.05 36.26
CA ILE A 22 -2.06 -11.79 36.17
C ILE A 22 -2.80 -11.58 37.52
N ASP A 23 -2.95 -10.34 37.96
CA ASP A 23 -3.71 -10.02 39.18
C ASP A 23 -5.22 -10.06 38.91
N ASP A 24 -5.99 -10.70 39.79
CA ASP A 24 -7.46 -10.75 39.69
C ASP A 24 -8.10 -9.40 40.02
N ASP A 25 -7.54 -8.64 40.96
CA ASP A 25 -8.08 -7.33 41.33
C ASP A 25 -7.88 -6.30 40.21
N LEU A 26 -6.83 -6.43 39.40
CA LEU A 26 -6.57 -5.55 38.25
C LEU A 26 -7.52 -5.82 37.07
N LEU A 27 -7.76 -7.09 36.71
CA LEU A 27 -8.76 -7.45 35.70
C LEU A 27 -10.16 -7.01 36.13
N ARG A 28 -10.46 -7.17 37.41
CA ARG A 28 -11.71 -6.71 38.02
C ARG A 28 -11.84 -5.19 38.02
N GLN A 29 -10.77 -4.44 38.34
CA GLN A 29 -10.76 -2.98 38.23
C GLN A 29 -11.11 -2.51 36.83
N ILE A 30 -10.46 -3.05 35.79
CA ILE A 30 -10.70 -2.64 34.40
C ILE A 30 -12.13 -2.96 33.96
N PHE A 31 -12.64 -4.14 34.33
CA PHE A 31 -14.04 -4.48 34.07
C PHE A 31 -15.01 -3.53 34.79
N GLU A 32 -14.81 -3.29 36.09
CA GLU A 32 -15.68 -2.42 36.89
C GLU A 32 -15.54 -0.94 36.48
N GLU A 33 -14.38 -0.48 36.03
CA GLU A 33 -14.14 0.87 35.50
C GLU A 33 -14.79 1.05 34.13
N ARG A 34 -14.61 0.12 33.19
CA ARG A 34 -15.26 0.21 31.87
C ARG A 34 -16.76 0.06 31.96
N ALA A 35 -17.27 -0.86 32.78
CA ALA A 35 -18.71 -0.97 33.04
C ALA A 35 -19.28 0.30 33.68
N ARG A 36 -18.54 0.95 34.60
CA ARG A 36 -18.92 2.27 35.15
C ARG A 36 -18.88 3.38 34.08
N HIS A 37 -17.88 3.38 33.20
CA HIS A 37 -17.71 4.36 32.14
C HIS A 37 -18.84 4.26 31.10
N ASP A 38 -19.12 3.05 30.60
CA ASP A 38 -20.20 2.76 29.65
C ASP A 38 -21.59 3.09 30.25
N MET A 39 -21.79 2.82 31.55
CA MET A 39 -23.03 3.20 32.27
C MET A 39 -23.15 4.72 32.51
N ALA A 40 -22.05 5.41 32.78
CA ALA A 40 -22.03 6.86 32.95
C ALA A 40 -22.34 7.59 31.63
N LEU A 41 -21.79 7.10 30.51
CA LEU A 41 -22.09 7.59 29.16
C LEU A 41 -23.57 7.41 28.79
N ALA A 42 -24.21 6.32 29.23
CA ALA A 42 -25.64 6.09 29.03
C ALA A 42 -26.54 7.01 29.90
N ALA A 43 -26.02 7.54 31.01
CA ALA A 43 -26.79 8.32 31.98
C ALA A 43 -26.63 9.84 31.86
N SER A 44 -25.54 10.35 31.26
CA SER A 44 -25.21 11.78 31.28
C SER A 44 -25.95 12.62 30.23
N GLY A 45 -26.38 12.03 29.12
CA GLY A 45 -26.92 12.77 27.95
C GLY A 45 -25.92 13.72 27.28
N ILE A 46 -24.66 13.73 27.73
CA ILE A 46 -23.58 14.61 27.28
C ILE A 46 -22.48 13.72 26.70
N HIS A 47 -22.43 13.70 25.36
CA HIS A 47 -21.42 13.01 24.59
C HIS A 47 -20.09 13.80 24.62
N SER A 48 -19.25 13.56 25.62
CA SER A 48 -17.83 13.95 25.57
C SER A 48 -17.03 12.87 24.83
N GLU A 49 -16.93 13.01 23.52
CA GLU A 49 -16.36 11.99 22.65
C GLU A 49 -14.88 12.23 22.37
N VAL A 50 -14.06 11.22 22.65
CA VAL A 50 -12.68 11.11 22.13
C VAL A 50 -12.69 10.15 20.93
N GLU A 51 -11.75 10.35 20.02
CA GLU A 51 -11.79 10.06 18.58
C GLU A 51 -10.53 9.20 18.21
N HIS A 52 -10.42 8.34 17.17
CA HIS A 52 -10.71 8.44 15.72
C HIS A 52 -10.83 7.08 14.95
N GLU A 53 -11.40 7.15 13.74
CA GLU A 53 -11.23 6.40 12.46
C GLU A 53 -10.90 4.89 12.36
N ILE A 54 -11.52 4.21 11.37
CA ILE A 54 -10.97 3.31 10.31
C ILE A 54 -11.78 3.28 8.98
N LEU A 55 -11.03 3.26 7.84
CA LEU A 55 -11.48 2.82 6.50
C LEU A 55 -11.13 1.34 6.19
N PRO A 56 -12.04 0.64 5.48
CA PRO A 56 -11.73 -0.27 4.36
C PRO A 56 -12.63 0.04 3.13
N ILE A 57 -12.46 -0.43 1.89
CA ILE A 57 -11.51 -1.25 1.12
C ILE A 57 -11.21 -2.70 1.53
N LEU A 58 -11.66 -3.60 0.64
CA LEU A 58 -11.25 -4.99 0.41
C LEU A 58 -11.76 -5.35 -0.99
N GLU A 59 -11.13 -6.31 -1.67
CA GLU A 59 -11.73 -6.96 -2.85
C GLU A 59 -13.03 -7.66 -2.43
N THR A 60 -14.17 -7.05 -2.75
CA THR A 60 -15.53 -7.59 -2.56
C THR A 60 -15.73 -8.43 -1.29
N GLU A 61 -15.54 -7.83 -0.12
CA GLU A 61 -16.11 -8.41 1.10
C GLU A 61 -17.63 -8.54 0.95
N LYS A 62 -18.14 -9.75 1.18
CA LYS A 62 -19.56 -10.06 1.11
C LYS A 62 -20.31 -9.37 2.26
N VAL A 63 -20.98 -8.26 1.98
CA VAL A 63 -21.74 -7.52 2.99
C VAL A 63 -23.12 -8.16 3.19
N PHE A 64 -23.52 -8.33 4.45
CA PHE A 64 -24.77 -9.00 4.82
C PHE A 64 -25.78 -8.02 5.45
N GLY A 65 -27.03 -8.07 4.97
CA GLY A 65 -28.18 -7.43 5.64
C GLY A 65 -28.15 -5.90 5.65
N ARG A 66 -27.56 -5.28 4.63
CA ARG A 66 -27.50 -3.82 4.43
C ARG A 66 -28.27 -3.35 3.20
N ASP A 67 -28.98 -4.24 2.53
CA ASP A 67 -29.68 -3.99 1.26
C ASP A 67 -30.72 -2.87 1.39
N HIS A 68 -31.52 -2.88 2.46
CA HIS A 68 -32.49 -1.82 2.72
C HIS A 68 -31.83 -0.47 3.07
N ASP A 69 -30.78 -0.47 3.88
CA ASP A 69 -30.04 0.77 4.21
C ASP A 69 -29.39 1.37 2.94
N LYS A 70 -28.94 0.50 2.02
CA LYS A 70 -28.37 0.84 0.71
C LYS A 70 -29.40 1.45 -0.21
N GLU A 71 -30.59 0.84 -0.33
CA GLU A 71 -31.73 1.36 -1.08
C GLU A 71 -32.17 2.76 -0.59
N VAL A 72 -32.25 2.95 0.73
CA VAL A 72 -32.60 4.25 1.32
C VAL A 72 -31.55 5.31 0.95
N LEU A 73 -30.26 5.03 1.17
CA LEU A 73 -29.19 5.98 0.86
C LEU A 73 -29.08 6.28 -0.65
N LEU A 74 -29.28 5.28 -1.51
CA LEU A 74 -29.40 5.46 -2.96
C LEU A 74 -30.56 6.38 -3.32
N SER A 75 -31.73 6.19 -2.70
CA SER A 75 -32.91 7.02 -2.97
C SER A 75 -32.71 8.49 -2.59
N GLU A 76 -31.89 8.78 -1.57
CA GLU A 76 -31.63 10.14 -1.08
C GLU A 76 -30.49 10.85 -1.85
N LEU A 77 -29.50 10.07 -2.33
CA LEU A 77 -28.48 10.55 -3.27
C LEU A 77 -29.08 10.84 -4.66
N LEU A 78 -30.00 10.01 -5.14
CA LEU A 78 -30.60 10.08 -6.48
C LEU A 78 -31.99 10.76 -6.50
N ASP A 79 -32.40 11.44 -5.42
CA ASP A 79 -33.73 12.07 -5.35
C ASP A 79 -33.86 13.23 -6.35
N LYS A 80 -34.68 13.01 -7.40
CA LYS A 80 -35.01 14.00 -8.43
C LYS A 80 -35.64 15.28 -7.89
N LYS A 81 -36.20 15.29 -6.67
CA LYS A 81 -36.69 16.53 -6.03
C LYS A 81 -35.55 17.44 -5.57
N MET A 82 -34.38 16.88 -5.26
CA MET A 82 -33.21 17.61 -4.79
C MET A 82 -32.36 18.19 -5.93
N GLU A 83 -32.65 17.83 -7.19
CA GLU A 83 -32.03 18.41 -8.40
C GLU A 83 -32.28 19.93 -8.52
N GLN A 84 -33.27 20.47 -7.80
CA GLN A 84 -33.55 21.91 -7.71
C GLN A 84 -32.66 22.66 -6.70
N THR A 85 -31.81 21.95 -5.94
CA THR A 85 -30.86 22.53 -4.99
C THR A 85 -29.44 22.39 -5.50
N GLN A 86 -28.60 23.41 -5.30
CA GLN A 86 -27.21 23.37 -5.74
C GLN A 86 -26.41 22.31 -4.99
N LEU A 87 -26.55 22.30 -3.66
CA LEU A 87 -25.95 21.34 -2.76
C LEU A 87 -27.01 20.81 -1.79
N SER A 88 -27.04 19.49 -1.59
CA SER A 88 -27.69 18.89 -0.41
C SER A 88 -26.71 17.99 0.34
N VAL A 89 -26.90 17.88 1.66
CA VAL A 89 -25.98 17.18 2.55
C VAL A 89 -26.70 16.02 3.20
N ILE A 90 -26.08 14.84 3.17
CA ILE A 90 -26.60 13.61 3.78
C ILE A 90 -25.63 13.23 4.90
N LEU A 91 -26.17 12.86 6.07
CA LEU A 91 -25.36 12.53 7.24
C LEU A 91 -25.71 11.12 7.75
N ILE A 92 -24.74 10.22 7.78
CA ILE A 92 -24.87 8.88 8.34
C ILE A 92 -24.22 8.84 9.73
N VAL A 93 -24.99 8.46 10.76
CA VAL A 93 -24.50 8.32 12.14
C VAL A 93 -24.78 6.93 12.70
N GLY A 94 -24.03 6.58 13.74
CA GLY A 94 -24.13 5.28 14.39
C GLY A 94 -22.86 4.93 15.16
N ILE A 95 -22.96 3.95 16.04
CA ILE A 95 -21.87 3.53 16.93
C ILE A 95 -20.60 3.05 16.18
N SER A 96 -19.48 2.95 16.89
CA SER A 96 -18.23 2.42 16.32
C SER A 96 -18.41 0.96 15.87
N GLY A 97 -17.79 0.58 14.75
CA GLY A 97 -17.87 -0.78 14.20
C GLY A 97 -19.22 -1.21 13.61
N ILE A 98 -20.19 -0.29 13.46
CA ILE A 98 -21.55 -0.59 12.95
C ILE A 98 -21.64 -0.76 11.42
N GLY A 99 -20.63 -0.29 10.67
CA GLY A 99 -20.56 -0.37 9.20
C GLY A 99 -20.98 0.89 8.44
N LYS A 100 -20.83 2.10 9.02
CA LYS A 100 -21.17 3.38 8.34
C LYS A 100 -20.38 3.56 7.03
N THR A 101 -19.06 3.49 7.13
CA THR A 101 -18.10 3.55 6.03
C THR A 101 -18.37 2.46 5.01
N THR A 102 -18.66 1.23 5.45
CA THR A 102 -19.06 0.12 4.57
C THR A 102 -20.32 0.44 3.77
N LEU A 103 -21.34 1.06 4.38
CA LEU A 103 -22.56 1.46 3.65
C LEU A 103 -22.28 2.62 2.66
N ALA A 104 -21.58 3.66 3.12
CA ALA A 104 -21.24 4.80 2.26
C ALA A 104 -20.43 4.33 1.04
N ARG A 105 -19.50 3.40 1.25
CA ARG A 105 -18.69 2.77 0.19
C ARG A 105 -19.53 1.93 -0.75
N LEU A 106 -20.35 1.03 -0.21
CA LEU A 106 -21.28 0.18 -0.98
C LEU A 106 -22.18 0.97 -1.92
N VAL A 107 -22.48 2.24 -1.60
CA VAL A 107 -23.30 3.12 -2.43
C VAL A 107 -22.45 4.01 -3.34
N TYR A 108 -21.30 4.49 -2.89
CA TYR A 108 -20.35 5.25 -3.72
C TYR A 108 -19.81 4.44 -4.91
N GLU A 109 -19.61 3.14 -4.71
CA GLU A 109 -19.16 2.18 -5.73
C GLU A 109 -20.30 1.64 -6.61
N GLU A 110 -21.57 2.07 -6.41
CA GLU A 110 -22.66 1.67 -7.29
C GLU A 110 -22.57 2.33 -8.67
N GLU A 111 -22.78 1.51 -9.70
CA GLU A 111 -22.84 1.95 -11.10
C GLU A 111 -23.83 3.11 -11.33
N VAL A 112 -24.96 3.12 -10.61
CA VAL A 112 -25.96 4.19 -10.70
C VAL A 112 -25.53 5.51 -10.04
N VAL A 113 -24.65 5.46 -9.04
CA VAL A 113 -24.09 6.65 -8.37
C VAL A 113 -22.90 7.18 -9.16
N GLU A 114 -22.02 6.29 -9.62
CA GLU A 114 -20.93 6.59 -10.55
C GLU A 114 -21.40 7.35 -11.79
N LYS A 115 -22.55 6.98 -12.36
CA LYS A 115 -23.13 7.64 -13.54
C LYS A 115 -24.01 8.85 -13.24
N HIS A 116 -24.32 9.15 -11.97
CA HIS A 116 -25.11 10.32 -11.59
C HIS A 116 -24.25 11.54 -11.23
N PHE A 117 -23.04 11.32 -10.70
CA PHE A 117 -22.10 12.35 -10.28
C PHE A 117 -20.87 12.40 -11.18
N GLU A 118 -20.63 13.55 -11.79
CA GLU A 118 -19.56 13.79 -12.76
C GLU A 118 -18.18 13.79 -12.09
N VAL A 119 -18.11 14.37 -10.89
CA VAL A 119 -16.92 14.39 -10.04
C VAL A 119 -17.24 13.70 -8.72
N ARG A 120 -16.42 12.74 -8.33
CA ARG A 120 -16.55 12.05 -7.05
C ARG A 120 -15.24 12.17 -6.27
N ALA A 121 -15.34 12.58 -5.01
CA ALA A 121 -14.19 12.71 -4.11
C ALA A 121 -14.44 11.94 -2.81
N TRP A 122 -13.48 11.11 -2.38
CA TRP A 122 -13.52 10.44 -1.08
C TRP A 122 -12.46 11.04 -0.16
N VAL A 123 -12.91 11.92 0.74
CA VAL A 123 -12.09 12.61 1.72
C VAL A 123 -12.09 11.83 3.02
N LYS A 124 -10.92 11.30 3.39
CA LYS A 124 -10.69 10.72 4.72
C LYS A 124 -9.54 11.46 5.39
N LEU A 125 -9.79 11.91 6.61
CA LEU A 125 -8.82 12.63 7.43
C LEU A 125 -8.20 11.64 8.43
N ALA A 126 -7.04 11.99 8.99
CA ALA A 126 -6.21 11.06 9.77
C ALA A 126 -5.71 11.65 11.10
N ARG A 127 -6.39 12.69 11.61
CA ARG A 127 -5.94 13.53 12.74
C ARG A 127 -7.12 14.16 13.47
N GLN A 128 -6.92 14.43 14.77
CA GLN A 128 -7.90 15.12 15.63
C GLN A 128 -8.10 16.59 15.29
N GLU A 129 -7.05 17.26 14.82
CA GLU A 129 -7.15 18.63 14.35
C GLU A 129 -7.28 18.67 12.82
N ILE A 130 -8.51 18.85 12.35
CA ILE A 130 -8.81 19.06 10.93
C ILE A 130 -8.37 20.48 10.54
N ARG A 131 -7.48 20.58 9.54
CA ARG A 131 -7.10 21.85 8.90
C ARG A 131 -7.62 21.89 7.46
N LEU A 132 -8.12 23.04 7.02
CA LEU A 132 -8.68 23.24 5.67
C LEU A 132 -7.71 22.83 4.55
N GLN A 133 -6.42 23.14 4.69
CA GLN A 133 -5.37 22.74 3.74
C GLN A 133 -5.29 21.22 3.54
N GLN A 134 -5.49 20.43 4.61
CA GLN A 134 -5.46 18.97 4.53
C GLN A 134 -6.70 18.43 3.81
N ILE A 135 -7.87 19.02 4.06
CA ILE A 135 -9.10 18.68 3.33
C ILE A 135 -8.92 18.98 1.83
N ALA A 136 -8.46 20.17 1.49
CA ALA A 136 -8.28 20.60 0.10
C ALA A 136 -7.33 19.66 -0.66
N LYS A 137 -6.20 19.29 -0.05
CA LYS A 137 -5.25 18.33 -0.63
C LYS A 137 -5.84 16.94 -0.86
N GLU A 138 -6.63 16.40 0.08
CA GLU A 138 -7.28 15.09 -0.12
C GLU A 138 -8.43 15.13 -1.14
N ILE A 139 -9.19 16.25 -1.24
CA ILE A 139 -10.13 16.46 -2.35
C ILE A 139 -9.37 16.45 -3.69
N LEU A 140 -8.33 17.27 -3.83
CA LEU A 140 -7.55 17.37 -5.08
C LEU A 140 -6.92 16.03 -5.45
N LYS A 141 -6.34 15.31 -4.49
CA LYS A 141 -5.77 13.97 -4.69
C LYS A 141 -6.83 12.95 -5.10
N SER A 142 -8.04 13.00 -4.52
CA SER A 142 -9.13 12.10 -4.89
C SER A 142 -9.74 12.40 -6.27
N VAL A 143 -9.71 13.66 -6.73
CA VAL A 143 -10.25 14.06 -8.04
C VAL A 143 -9.22 13.91 -9.17
N THR A 144 -7.96 14.29 -8.92
CA THR A 144 -6.89 14.30 -9.93
C THR A 144 -6.02 13.04 -9.94
N GLY A 145 -6.06 12.22 -8.89
CA GLY A 145 -5.15 11.09 -8.67
C GLY A 145 -3.72 11.48 -8.26
N ILE A 146 -3.38 12.77 -8.19
CA ILE A 146 -2.01 13.25 -7.98
C ILE A 146 -1.91 13.98 -6.62
N SER A 147 -0.80 13.79 -5.91
CA SER A 147 -0.52 14.49 -4.65
C SER A 147 -0.16 15.96 -4.89
N CYS A 148 -0.98 16.90 -4.40
CA CYS A 148 -0.72 18.33 -4.52
C CYS A 148 0.45 18.81 -3.61
N PRO A 149 1.49 19.47 -4.17
CA PRO A 149 2.64 19.95 -3.39
C PRO A 149 2.45 21.34 -2.75
N LEU A 150 1.41 22.10 -3.13
CA LEU A 150 1.17 23.45 -2.64
C LEU A 150 0.63 23.44 -1.20
N ASP A 151 1.05 24.38 -0.34
CA ASP A 151 0.64 24.50 1.07
C ASP A 151 -0.18 25.77 1.40
N ASP A 152 -0.23 26.74 0.48
CA ASP A 152 -1.01 27.96 0.64
C ASP A 152 -2.51 27.67 0.49
N LEU A 153 -3.35 28.31 1.33
CA LEU A 153 -4.78 28.04 1.35
C LEU A 153 -5.55 28.75 0.23
N ASP A 154 -5.11 29.92 -0.25
CA ASP A 154 -5.79 30.62 -1.33
C ASP A 154 -5.51 29.92 -2.69
N ASP A 155 -4.27 29.46 -2.92
CA ASP A 155 -3.93 28.61 -4.08
C ASP A 155 -4.75 27.29 -4.07
N LEU A 156 -4.87 26.65 -2.90
CA LEU A 156 -5.66 25.42 -2.74
C LEU A 156 -7.17 25.67 -2.90
N ASP A 157 -7.69 26.82 -2.45
CA ASP A 157 -9.08 27.25 -2.65
C ASP A 157 -9.41 27.51 -4.13
N GLU A 158 -8.44 27.97 -4.93
CA GLU A 158 -8.58 28.14 -6.38
C GLU A 158 -8.55 26.78 -7.09
N MET A 159 -7.57 25.92 -6.80
CA MET A 159 -7.50 24.59 -7.39
C MET A 159 -8.74 23.73 -7.06
N VAL A 160 -9.22 23.74 -5.82
CA VAL A 160 -10.42 22.97 -5.42
C VAL A 160 -11.66 23.52 -6.13
N ARG A 161 -11.78 24.84 -6.29
CA ARG A 161 -12.85 25.46 -7.08
C ARG A 161 -12.79 25.01 -8.53
N ASP A 162 -11.63 25.06 -9.17
CA ASP A 162 -11.50 24.75 -10.60
C ASP A 162 -11.87 23.30 -10.93
N ASN A 163 -11.60 22.37 -10.02
CA ASN A 163 -11.91 20.95 -10.17
C ASN A 163 -13.36 20.59 -9.79
N LEU A 164 -14.08 21.43 -9.06
CA LEU A 164 -15.45 21.18 -8.60
C LEU A 164 -16.51 22.08 -9.26
N GLN A 165 -16.12 23.22 -9.84
CA GLN A 165 -17.06 24.22 -10.33
C GLN A 165 -17.92 23.69 -11.48
N SER A 166 -19.20 24.03 -11.48
CA SER A 166 -20.23 23.63 -12.46
C SER A 166 -20.51 22.13 -12.59
N HIS A 167 -19.66 21.23 -12.07
CA HIS A 167 -19.82 19.78 -12.12
C HIS A 167 -20.80 19.28 -11.04
N ARG A 168 -21.62 18.27 -11.35
CA ARG A 168 -22.41 17.61 -10.29
C ARG A 168 -21.51 16.71 -9.45
N CYS A 169 -21.18 17.17 -8.24
CA CYS A 169 -20.21 16.53 -7.37
C CYS A 169 -20.85 15.60 -6.33
N LEU A 170 -20.21 14.47 -6.02
CA LEU A 170 -20.41 13.72 -4.78
C LEU A 170 -19.11 13.73 -3.97
N ILE A 171 -19.13 14.45 -2.83
CA ILE A 171 -17.98 14.55 -1.93
C ILE A 171 -18.32 13.76 -0.66
N VAL A 172 -17.64 12.64 -0.44
CA VAL A 172 -17.78 11.83 0.76
C VAL A 172 -16.74 12.29 1.78
N PHE A 173 -17.18 12.76 2.94
CA PHE A 173 -16.35 12.92 4.12
C PHE A 173 -16.55 11.73 5.04
N ASP A 174 -15.57 10.84 5.09
CA ASP A 174 -15.66 9.62 5.88
C ASP A 174 -15.03 9.80 7.26
N GLU A 175 -15.80 9.42 8.27
CA GLU A 175 -15.48 9.47 9.70
C GLU A 175 -15.08 10.86 10.23
N ILE A 176 -15.88 11.90 9.93
CA ILE A 176 -15.77 13.14 10.70
C ILE A 176 -16.19 12.86 12.16
N HIS A 177 -15.28 13.13 13.08
CA HIS A 177 -15.53 13.05 14.52
C HIS A 177 -15.92 14.42 15.10
N SER A 178 -15.10 15.44 14.81
CA SER A 178 -15.32 16.84 15.16
C SER A 178 -14.82 17.74 14.04
N MET A 179 -15.45 18.89 13.85
CA MET A 179 -15.07 19.90 12.85
C MET A 179 -15.44 21.28 13.39
N ALA A 180 -14.53 22.25 13.26
CA ALA A 180 -14.85 23.62 13.63
C ALA A 180 -15.91 24.20 12.68
N GLU A 181 -16.90 24.91 13.22
CA GLU A 181 -18.00 25.52 12.46
C GLU A 181 -17.48 26.46 11.35
N GLY A 182 -16.39 27.19 11.64
CA GLY A 182 -15.70 28.03 10.66
C GLY A 182 -15.09 27.27 9.47
N CYS A 183 -14.65 26.01 9.67
CA CYS A 183 -14.18 25.18 8.56
C CYS A 183 -15.33 24.80 7.63
N TRP A 184 -16.47 24.36 8.20
CA TRP A 184 -17.67 24.06 7.40
C TRP A 184 -18.18 25.30 6.66
N LEU A 185 -18.16 26.47 7.31
CA LEU A 185 -18.52 27.75 6.69
C LEU A 185 -17.60 28.10 5.52
N HIS A 186 -16.27 27.96 5.68
CA HIS A 186 -15.29 28.21 4.61
C HIS A 186 -15.53 27.28 3.41
N MET A 187 -15.70 25.98 3.63
CA MET A 187 -15.93 25.01 2.54
C MET A 187 -17.21 25.32 1.76
N ASN A 188 -18.31 25.67 2.45
CA ASN A 188 -19.52 26.14 1.78
C ASN A 188 -19.25 27.40 0.95
N GLN A 189 -18.63 28.42 1.55
CA GLN A 189 -18.43 29.72 0.91
C GLN A 189 -17.44 29.70 -0.26
N LYS A 190 -16.34 28.95 -0.15
CA LYS A 190 -15.23 28.95 -1.11
C LYS A 190 -15.30 27.82 -2.13
N TRP A 191 -15.83 26.65 -1.78
CA TRP A 191 -15.83 25.45 -2.65
C TRP A 191 -17.26 25.08 -3.08
N PHE A 192 -18.14 24.78 -2.13
CA PHE A 192 -19.45 24.18 -2.46
C PHE A 192 -20.47 25.15 -3.05
N ASN A 193 -20.31 26.47 -2.88
CA ASN A 193 -21.10 27.49 -3.59
C ASN A 193 -20.88 27.51 -5.11
N PHE A 194 -19.91 26.76 -5.65
CA PHE A 194 -19.53 26.79 -7.07
C PHE A 194 -19.87 25.49 -7.82
N VAL A 195 -20.28 24.43 -7.11
CA VAL A 195 -20.63 23.13 -7.72
C VAL A 195 -21.89 23.20 -8.57
N GLY A 196 -22.05 22.23 -9.48
CA GLY A 196 -23.24 22.07 -10.31
C GLY A 196 -24.49 21.64 -9.53
N MET A 197 -25.66 21.84 -10.14
CA MET A 197 -26.97 21.53 -9.53
C MET A 197 -27.16 20.03 -9.26
N GLY A 198 -27.74 19.72 -8.10
CA GLY A 198 -27.93 18.35 -7.61
C GLY A 198 -26.69 17.75 -6.94
N SER A 199 -25.66 18.52 -6.64
CA SER A 199 -24.46 18.01 -5.95
C SER A 199 -24.78 17.56 -4.51
N LYS A 200 -24.02 16.58 -4.03
CA LYS A 200 -24.19 15.94 -2.73
C LYS A 200 -22.91 15.98 -1.92
N VAL A 201 -23.02 16.27 -0.63
CA VAL A 201 -21.99 15.95 0.36
C VAL A 201 -22.51 14.84 1.25
N LEU A 202 -21.81 13.72 1.30
CA LEU A 202 -22.11 12.60 2.18
C LEU A 202 -21.14 12.64 3.36
N VAL A 203 -21.64 12.79 4.58
CA VAL A 203 -20.82 12.77 5.80
C VAL A 203 -21.09 11.48 6.56
N THR A 204 -20.06 10.70 6.88
CA THR A 204 -20.17 9.63 7.88
C THR A 204 -19.53 10.11 9.19
N GLY A 205 -20.18 9.84 10.33
CA GLY A 205 -19.70 10.39 11.60
C GLY A 205 -20.49 9.96 12.82
N ARG A 206 -20.43 10.80 13.86
CA ARG A 206 -21.18 10.63 15.12
C ARG A 206 -22.33 11.64 15.21
N SER A 207 -23.28 11.44 16.12
CA SER A 207 -24.49 12.27 16.25
C SER A 207 -24.19 13.75 16.50
N VAL A 208 -23.05 14.07 17.13
CA VAL A 208 -22.58 15.44 17.38
C VAL A 208 -22.35 16.25 16.11
N VAL A 209 -21.94 15.61 15.01
CA VAL A 209 -21.64 16.26 13.71
C VAL A 209 -22.90 16.90 13.10
N GLY A 210 -24.08 16.34 13.37
CA GLY A 210 -25.37 16.84 12.85
C GLY A 210 -25.68 18.30 13.17
N LYS A 211 -25.15 18.83 14.27
CA LYS A 211 -25.30 20.25 14.63
C LYS A 211 -24.51 21.19 13.73
N ILE A 212 -23.37 20.74 13.19
CA ILE A 212 -22.47 21.53 12.35
C ILE A 212 -22.98 21.54 10.90
N VAL A 213 -23.42 20.38 10.40
CA VAL A 213 -23.95 20.24 9.02
C VAL A 213 -25.42 20.64 8.88
N GLY A 214 -26.14 20.83 9.99
CA GLY A 214 -27.53 21.33 9.98
C GLY A 214 -28.58 20.37 9.42
N GLN A 215 -28.26 19.08 9.32
CA GLN A 215 -29.11 18.06 8.70
C GLN A 215 -29.57 16.98 9.67
N LYS A 216 -30.73 16.37 9.37
CA LYS A 216 -31.24 15.23 10.11
C LYS A 216 -30.46 13.97 9.71
N PRO A 217 -29.90 13.20 10.67
CA PRO A 217 -29.07 12.05 10.33
C PRO A 217 -29.88 10.80 9.97
N ILE A 218 -29.30 9.98 9.08
CA ILE A 218 -29.63 8.57 8.87
C ILE A 218 -28.94 7.76 9.97
N GLU A 219 -29.72 7.18 10.88
CA GLU A 219 -29.19 6.36 11.98
C GLU A 219 -29.02 4.89 11.55
N LEU A 220 -27.76 4.44 11.42
CA LEU A 220 -27.43 3.10 10.99
C LEU A 220 -27.75 2.07 12.08
N ARG A 221 -28.68 1.15 11.80
CA ARG A 221 -29.16 0.16 12.77
C ARG A 221 -28.20 -1.02 12.93
N ARG A 222 -28.39 -1.80 14.01
CA ARG A 222 -27.75 -3.11 14.23
C ARG A 222 -28.26 -4.12 13.20
N LEU A 223 -27.42 -5.09 12.82
CA LEU A 223 -27.83 -6.19 11.96
C LEU A 223 -28.89 -7.06 12.64
N SER A 224 -29.78 -7.66 11.84
CA SER A 224 -30.68 -8.71 12.31
C SER A 224 -29.91 -9.97 12.73
N GLU A 225 -30.50 -10.81 13.57
CA GLU A 225 -29.87 -12.06 14.02
C GLU A 225 -29.44 -12.95 12.84
N HIS A 226 -30.28 -13.06 11.80
CA HIS A 226 -29.99 -13.83 10.60
C HIS A 226 -28.81 -13.25 9.78
N ALA A 227 -28.77 -11.92 9.57
CA ALA A 227 -27.68 -11.27 8.85
C ALA A 227 -26.37 -11.32 9.64
N GLY A 228 -26.44 -11.09 10.96
CA GLY A 228 -25.30 -11.17 11.85
C GLY A 228 -24.72 -12.57 11.95
N TRP A 229 -25.58 -13.60 12.03
CA TRP A 229 -25.15 -14.99 11.95
C TRP A 229 -24.52 -15.32 10.60
N SER A 230 -25.10 -14.83 9.49
CA SER A 230 -24.55 -15.09 8.15
C SER A 230 -23.13 -14.56 8.01
N LEU A 231 -22.86 -13.34 8.50
CA LEU A 231 -21.52 -12.74 8.56
C LEU A 231 -20.56 -13.54 9.47
N CYS A 232 -21.01 -13.94 10.67
CA CYS A 232 -20.18 -14.68 11.61
C CYS A 232 -19.78 -16.07 11.07
N ARG A 233 -20.74 -16.78 10.45
CA ARG A 233 -20.54 -18.09 9.81
C ARG A 233 -19.57 -18.03 8.64
N ASP A 234 -19.68 -17.03 7.76
CA ASP A 234 -18.82 -16.82 6.58
C ASP A 234 -17.33 -16.68 6.96
N LEU A 235 -17.04 -16.18 8.18
CA LEU A 235 -15.69 -16.04 8.72
C LEU A 235 -15.23 -17.21 9.60
N ALA A 236 -16.15 -18.04 10.08
CA ALA A 236 -15.87 -19.14 11.01
C ALA A 236 -15.53 -20.47 10.33
N PHE A 237 -16.04 -20.71 9.11
CA PHE A 237 -15.97 -22.01 8.42
C PHE A 237 -15.52 -21.85 6.95
N ASP A 238 -14.49 -22.60 6.56
CA ASP A 238 -13.86 -22.50 5.21
C ASP A 238 -14.48 -23.44 4.16
N SER A 239 -15.28 -24.44 4.56
CA SER A 239 -15.81 -25.47 3.68
C SER A 239 -17.31 -25.72 3.89
N SER A 240 -18.00 -26.22 2.87
CA SER A 240 -19.41 -26.64 2.99
C SER A 240 -19.62 -27.93 3.79
N GLU A 241 -18.57 -28.74 3.99
CA GLU A 241 -18.66 -30.03 4.70
C GLU A 241 -18.59 -29.87 6.24
N ASP A 242 -17.93 -28.82 6.74
CA ASP A 242 -17.92 -28.47 8.17
C ASP A 242 -19.28 -27.95 8.67
N VAL A 243 -20.11 -27.45 7.75
CA VAL A 243 -21.38 -26.75 8.03
C VAL A 243 -22.51 -27.70 8.43
N GLU A 244 -22.57 -28.92 7.88
CA GLU A 244 -23.65 -29.86 8.18
C GLU A 244 -23.51 -30.53 9.56
N ASN A 245 -22.29 -30.59 10.12
CA ASN A 245 -22.00 -31.41 11.31
C ASN A 245 -21.94 -30.63 12.64
N SER A 246 -21.89 -29.29 12.64
CA SER A 246 -21.39 -28.54 13.81
C SER A 246 -22.36 -27.54 14.47
N LEU A 247 -23.53 -27.21 13.89
CA LEU A 247 -24.30 -26.03 14.31
C LEU A 247 -25.82 -26.26 14.45
N THR A 248 -26.31 -26.30 15.68
CA THR A 248 -27.76 -26.18 15.98
C THR A 248 -28.22 -24.72 15.91
N SER A 249 -29.40 -24.45 15.35
CA SER A 249 -29.94 -23.08 15.21
C SER A 249 -30.04 -22.21 16.47
N PRO A 250 -30.19 -22.72 17.72
CA PRO A 250 -30.19 -21.88 18.92
C PRO A 250 -28.85 -21.18 19.17
N LEU A 251 -27.73 -21.80 18.80
CA LEU A 251 -26.41 -21.22 19.00
C LEU A 251 -26.19 -20.01 18.09
N ALA A 252 -26.64 -20.12 16.84
CA ALA A 252 -26.56 -19.07 15.83
C ALA A 252 -27.22 -17.76 16.33
N GLY A 253 -28.45 -17.87 16.85
CA GLY A 253 -29.17 -16.74 17.45
C GLY A 253 -28.43 -16.18 18.68
N ASN A 254 -27.95 -17.07 19.56
CA ASN A 254 -27.27 -16.68 20.79
C ASN A 254 -25.94 -15.93 20.56
N LEU A 255 -25.12 -16.35 19.60
CA LEU A 255 -23.88 -15.64 19.25
C LEU A 255 -24.18 -14.30 18.54
N ALA A 256 -25.20 -14.25 17.69
CA ALA A 256 -25.63 -12.99 17.06
C ALA A 256 -26.19 -11.99 18.10
N ALA A 257 -26.92 -12.48 19.11
CA ALA A 257 -27.43 -11.70 20.22
C ALA A 257 -26.33 -11.21 21.17
N LEU A 258 -25.30 -12.04 21.44
CA LEU A 258 -24.11 -11.64 22.21
C LEU A 258 -23.42 -10.44 21.56
N CYS A 259 -23.17 -10.49 20.25
CA CYS A 259 -22.57 -9.40 19.49
C CYS A 259 -23.54 -8.22 19.23
N GLN A 260 -24.79 -8.33 19.68
CA GLN A 260 -25.85 -7.32 19.53
C GLN A 260 -26.03 -6.82 18.08
N GLY A 261 -25.78 -7.68 17.09
CA GLY A 261 -25.81 -7.29 15.67
C GLY A 261 -24.76 -6.27 15.23
N ILE A 262 -23.67 -6.08 15.98
CA ILE A 262 -22.55 -5.18 15.61
C ILE A 262 -21.57 -5.95 14.70
N PRO A 263 -21.38 -5.56 13.42
CA PRO A 263 -20.54 -6.29 12.46
C PRO A 263 -19.12 -6.58 12.95
N LEU A 264 -18.43 -5.60 13.54
CA LEU A 264 -17.06 -5.79 14.02
C LEU A 264 -16.94 -6.88 15.12
N LEU A 265 -17.91 -6.95 16.03
CA LEU A 265 -17.95 -8.00 17.06
C LEU A 265 -18.26 -9.37 16.46
N LEU A 266 -19.15 -9.43 15.46
CA LEU A 266 -19.46 -10.66 14.74
C LEU A 266 -18.24 -11.19 13.96
N LYS A 267 -17.45 -10.30 13.34
CA LYS A 267 -16.18 -10.66 12.70
C LYS A 267 -15.18 -11.23 13.71
N LEU A 268 -15.03 -10.57 14.87
CA LEU A 268 -14.15 -11.03 15.96
C LEU A 268 -14.56 -12.39 16.55
N VAL A 269 -15.86 -12.65 16.72
CA VAL A 269 -16.34 -13.97 17.20
C VAL A 269 -16.20 -15.05 16.12
N GLY A 270 -16.49 -14.72 14.85
CA GLY A 270 -16.29 -15.66 13.73
C GLY A 270 -14.83 -16.08 13.57
N SER A 271 -13.92 -15.10 13.60
CA SER A 271 -12.47 -15.39 13.52
C SER A 271 -11.98 -16.15 14.75
N LEU A 272 -12.49 -15.86 15.95
CA LEU A 272 -12.20 -16.66 17.15
C LEU A 272 -12.59 -18.13 16.97
N MET A 273 -13.80 -18.40 16.48
CA MET A 273 -14.28 -19.77 16.26
C MET A 273 -13.40 -20.54 15.27
N ARG A 274 -12.91 -19.88 14.21
CA ARG A 274 -12.01 -20.48 13.22
C ARG A 274 -10.65 -20.89 13.79
N TYR A 275 -10.07 -20.06 14.68
CA TYR A 275 -8.69 -20.25 15.16
C TYR A 275 -8.57 -20.98 16.51
N GLU A 276 -9.64 -21.14 17.28
CA GLU A 276 -9.61 -21.73 18.63
C GLU A 276 -10.52 -22.97 18.75
N LYS A 277 -9.96 -24.14 18.42
CA LYS A 277 -10.65 -25.43 18.49
C LYS A 277 -11.17 -25.71 19.92
N GLY A 278 -12.46 -26.01 20.05
CA GLY A 278 -13.14 -26.24 21.33
C GLY A 278 -13.60 -24.98 22.06
N LEU A 279 -13.22 -23.76 21.63
CA LEU A 279 -13.81 -22.53 22.15
C LEU A 279 -15.29 -22.41 21.76
N HIS A 280 -15.68 -23.00 20.61
CA HIS A 280 -17.06 -23.22 20.21
C HIS A 280 -17.90 -23.79 21.35
N ASP A 281 -17.60 -25.01 21.80
CA ASP A 281 -18.40 -25.73 22.80
C ASP A 281 -18.40 -25.01 24.17
N MET A 282 -17.30 -24.33 24.49
CA MET A 282 -17.19 -23.51 25.69
C MET A 282 -18.09 -22.27 25.64
N LEU A 283 -18.02 -21.50 24.54
CA LEU A 283 -18.92 -20.36 24.29
C LEU A 283 -20.38 -20.81 24.25
N CYS A 284 -20.69 -21.93 23.58
CA CYS A 284 -22.01 -22.57 23.62
C CYS A 284 -22.49 -22.72 25.06
N SER A 285 -21.71 -23.42 25.90
CA SER A 285 -22.11 -23.71 27.28
C SER A 285 -22.34 -22.45 28.13
N THR A 286 -21.56 -21.38 27.91
CA THR A 286 -21.68 -20.12 28.66
C THR A 286 -22.76 -19.15 28.16
N VAL A 287 -23.17 -19.25 26.90
CA VAL A 287 -24.20 -18.36 26.32
C VAL A 287 -25.57 -19.03 26.28
N LEU A 288 -25.65 -20.37 26.23
CA LEU A 288 -26.90 -21.13 26.32
C LEU A 288 -27.48 -21.21 27.75
N SER A 289 -26.76 -20.76 28.79
CA SER A 289 -27.10 -21.01 30.19
C SER A 289 -27.89 -19.91 30.91
N ASP A 290 -28.09 -18.73 30.33
CA ASP A 290 -28.55 -17.53 31.05
C ASP A 290 -29.67 -16.74 30.34
N ASP A 291 -30.56 -16.17 31.15
CA ASP A 291 -31.86 -15.64 30.71
C ASP A 291 -31.79 -14.17 30.22
N LYS A 292 -32.08 -13.98 28.93
CA LYS A 292 -32.72 -12.83 28.23
C LYS A 292 -32.31 -11.36 28.49
N THR A 293 -31.38 -11.04 29.38
CA THR A 293 -30.87 -9.65 29.53
C THR A 293 -29.34 -9.61 29.46
N MET A 294 -28.83 -9.14 28.32
CA MET A 294 -27.40 -8.84 28.12
C MET A 294 -27.03 -7.52 28.80
N PRO A 295 -25.88 -7.44 29.51
CA PRO A 295 -25.49 -6.24 30.24
C PRO A 295 -24.79 -5.21 29.35
N SER A 296 -24.62 -3.99 29.87
CA SER A 296 -23.70 -2.99 29.31
C SER A 296 -22.25 -3.50 29.32
N GLY A 297 -21.48 -3.22 28.27
CA GLY A 297 -20.05 -3.57 28.18
C GLY A 297 -19.73 -4.91 27.49
N VAL A 298 -20.71 -5.66 26.97
CA VAL A 298 -20.45 -6.93 26.24
C VAL A 298 -19.51 -6.75 25.05
N ALA A 299 -19.57 -5.60 24.36
CA ALA A 299 -18.61 -5.26 23.30
C ALA A 299 -17.15 -5.32 23.79
N SER A 300 -16.89 -4.79 24.98
CA SER A 300 -15.56 -4.82 25.59
C SER A 300 -15.15 -6.22 26.04
N ILE A 301 -16.10 -7.03 26.55
CA ILE A 301 -15.84 -8.43 26.92
C ILE A 301 -15.44 -9.24 25.68
N VAL A 302 -16.15 -9.09 24.56
CA VAL A 302 -15.86 -9.80 23.30
C VAL A 302 -14.47 -9.41 22.77
N VAL A 303 -14.14 -8.13 22.71
CA VAL A 303 -12.80 -7.68 22.27
C VAL A 303 -11.70 -8.18 23.21
N LEU A 304 -11.90 -8.11 24.53
CA LEU A 304 -10.95 -8.67 25.49
C LEU A 304 -10.75 -10.17 25.30
N LEU A 305 -11.83 -10.94 25.10
CA LEU A 305 -11.77 -12.36 24.78
C LEU A 305 -10.95 -12.62 23.51
N SER A 306 -11.17 -11.83 22.45
CA SER A 306 -10.38 -11.92 21.22
C SER A 306 -8.88 -11.68 21.47
N ILE A 307 -8.52 -10.66 22.25
CA ILE A 307 -7.12 -10.33 22.57
C ILE A 307 -6.47 -11.43 23.43
N TRP A 308 -7.19 -11.97 24.42
CA TRP A 308 -6.67 -13.04 25.27
C TRP A 308 -6.58 -14.40 24.55
N ALA A 309 -7.37 -14.62 23.52
CA ALA A 309 -7.25 -15.76 22.59
C ALA A 309 -6.18 -15.58 21.50
N LEU A 310 -5.44 -14.46 21.47
CA LEU A 310 -4.21 -14.38 20.68
C LEU A 310 -3.10 -15.22 21.36
N PRO A 311 -2.33 -16.02 20.59
CA PRO A 311 -1.05 -16.55 21.03
C PRO A 311 -0.16 -15.45 21.60
N GLN A 312 0.63 -15.77 22.63
CA GLN A 312 1.43 -14.79 23.38
C GLN A 312 2.23 -13.83 22.47
N HIS A 313 2.91 -14.34 21.44
CA HIS A 313 3.71 -13.53 20.53
C HIS A 313 2.86 -12.54 19.71
N LEU A 314 1.67 -12.95 19.23
CA LEU A 314 0.73 -12.04 18.56
C LEU A 314 0.13 -11.02 19.52
N ARG A 315 -0.19 -11.44 20.76
CA ARG A 315 -0.70 -10.54 21.80
C ARG A 315 0.31 -9.43 22.14
N GLU A 316 1.60 -9.78 22.21
CA GLU A 316 2.69 -8.84 22.45
C GLU A 316 2.91 -7.89 21.25
N CYS A 317 2.95 -8.40 20.01
CA CYS A 317 3.00 -7.58 18.78
C CYS A 317 1.80 -6.63 18.67
N PHE A 318 0.58 -7.13 18.90
CA PHE A 318 -0.65 -6.33 18.84
C PHE A 318 -0.67 -5.24 19.92
N SER A 319 -0.26 -5.56 21.15
CA SER A 319 -0.21 -4.59 22.25
C SER A 319 0.81 -3.48 22.02
N TYR A 320 1.93 -3.78 21.36
CA TYR A 320 2.88 -2.75 20.93
C TYR A 320 2.24 -1.74 19.97
N CYS A 321 1.34 -2.18 19.08
CA CYS A 321 0.64 -1.26 18.18
C CYS A 321 -0.38 -0.32 18.88
N ALA A 322 -0.65 -0.49 20.18
CA ALA A 322 -1.45 0.46 20.95
C ALA A 322 -0.71 1.80 21.24
N ILE A 323 0.59 1.90 20.95
CA ILE A 323 1.36 3.16 21.05
C ILE A 323 0.93 4.20 20.01
N PHE A 324 0.39 3.75 18.88
CA PHE A 324 -0.06 4.65 17.83
C PHE A 324 -1.37 5.33 18.24
N PRO A 325 -1.63 6.59 17.83
CA PRO A 325 -2.91 7.21 18.08
C PRO A 325 -4.04 6.40 17.44
N GLN A 326 -5.25 6.54 17.99
CA GLN A 326 -6.43 6.02 17.33
C GLN A 326 -6.55 6.74 15.98
N GLY A 327 -6.95 6.04 14.91
CA GLY A 327 -6.91 6.61 13.56
C GLY A 327 -5.61 6.37 12.77
N TYR A 328 -4.53 5.88 13.39
CA TYR A 328 -3.21 5.84 12.73
C TYR A 328 -3.09 4.78 11.63
N ALA A 329 -2.96 5.25 10.38
CA ALA A 329 -2.53 4.44 9.25
C ALA A 329 -1.04 4.06 9.37
N PHE A 330 -0.75 2.77 9.39
CA PHE A 330 0.61 2.23 9.43
C PHE A 330 0.91 1.31 8.25
N ASN A 331 2.10 1.45 7.68
CA ASN A 331 2.59 0.55 6.65
C ASN A 331 3.09 -0.77 7.27
N LYS A 332 2.72 -1.89 6.63
CA LYS A 332 3.04 -3.26 7.04
C LYS A 332 4.53 -3.48 7.31
N GLU A 333 5.40 -3.09 6.40
CA GLU A 333 6.84 -3.30 6.57
C GLU A 333 7.41 -2.50 7.75
N LYS A 334 6.93 -1.27 7.97
CA LYS A 334 7.39 -0.43 9.08
C LYS A 334 7.06 -1.08 10.43
N ILE A 335 5.83 -1.58 10.59
CA ILE A 335 5.43 -2.31 11.81
C ILE A 335 6.24 -3.59 12.02
N ILE A 336 6.45 -4.39 10.96
CA ILE A 336 7.26 -5.61 11.04
C ILE A 336 8.69 -5.27 11.50
N LYS A 337 9.31 -4.25 10.90
CA LYS A 337 10.65 -3.76 11.28
C LYS A 337 10.70 -3.28 12.73
N MET A 338 9.64 -2.63 13.24
CA MET A 338 9.53 -2.21 14.65
C MET A 338 9.39 -3.41 15.61
N TRP A 339 8.52 -4.37 15.31
CA TRP A 339 8.38 -5.61 16.11
C TRP A 339 9.66 -6.45 16.14
N MET A 340 10.40 -6.50 15.03
CA MET A 340 11.72 -7.15 14.98
C MET A 340 12.75 -6.40 15.85
N ALA A 341 12.79 -5.07 15.78
CA ALA A 341 13.76 -4.27 16.53
C ALA A 341 13.56 -4.39 18.06
N VAL A 342 12.31 -4.44 18.52
CA VAL A 342 11.90 -4.68 19.92
C VAL A 342 11.91 -6.20 20.27
N GLY A 343 12.34 -7.08 19.35
CA GLY A 343 12.48 -8.51 19.59
C GLY A 343 11.18 -9.25 19.94
N LEU A 344 10.04 -8.69 19.53
CA LEU A 344 8.74 -9.36 19.62
C LEU A 344 8.65 -10.51 18.60
N VAL A 345 9.32 -10.34 17.46
CA VAL A 345 9.58 -11.42 16.50
C VAL A 345 10.80 -12.21 16.95
N LYS A 346 10.62 -13.52 17.18
CA LYS A 346 11.67 -14.44 17.63
C LYS A 346 12.04 -15.42 16.52
N PRO A 347 13.33 -15.77 16.34
CA PRO A 347 13.74 -16.74 15.34
C PRO A 347 13.16 -18.12 15.65
N SER A 348 12.55 -18.76 14.66
CA SER A 348 12.06 -20.14 14.74
C SER A 348 13.18 -21.14 14.39
N PRO A 349 13.07 -22.42 14.80
CA PRO A 349 14.08 -23.45 14.47
C PRO A 349 14.21 -23.82 12.98
N GLY A 350 13.51 -23.14 12.07
CA GLY A 350 13.39 -23.49 10.65
C GLY A 350 14.25 -22.70 9.67
N ASN A 351 15.13 -21.81 10.15
CA ASN A 351 16.00 -20.96 9.33
C ASN A 351 15.27 -19.88 8.48
N ASN A 352 14.00 -19.58 8.78
CA ASN A 352 13.26 -18.47 8.17
C ASN A 352 13.84 -17.11 8.60
N ASP A 353 13.69 -16.08 7.75
CA ASP A 353 14.06 -14.72 8.10
C ASP A 353 13.04 -14.04 9.01
N LEU A 354 13.51 -13.06 9.80
CA LEU A 354 12.69 -12.41 10.82
C LEU A 354 11.58 -11.55 10.19
N GLU A 355 11.86 -10.99 9.01
CA GLU A 355 10.91 -10.32 8.15
C GLU A 355 9.73 -11.24 7.77
N ASP A 356 10.00 -12.50 7.38
CA ASP A 356 8.97 -13.47 7.02
C ASP A 356 8.13 -13.90 8.22
N ILE A 357 8.77 -14.13 9.37
CA ILE A 357 8.08 -14.48 10.63
C ILE A 357 7.20 -13.30 11.07
N GLY A 358 7.71 -12.07 10.98
CA GLY A 358 6.96 -10.85 11.26
C GLY A 358 5.80 -10.64 10.29
N ALA A 359 5.98 -10.91 9.00
CA ALA A 359 4.92 -10.87 7.99
C ALA A 359 3.84 -11.92 8.27
N ALA A 360 4.22 -13.14 8.68
CA ALA A 360 3.28 -14.17 9.09
C ALA A 360 2.49 -13.77 10.35
N TYR A 361 3.13 -13.13 11.32
CA TYR A 361 2.45 -12.57 12.51
C TYR A 361 1.47 -11.46 12.12
N PHE A 362 1.87 -10.56 11.22
CA PHE A 362 1.03 -9.47 10.72
C PHE A 362 -0.20 -10.02 10.00
N ASN A 363 0.00 -10.97 9.08
CA ASN A 363 -1.08 -11.64 8.35
C ASN A 363 -2.08 -12.34 9.31
N GLN A 364 -1.60 -12.99 10.38
CA GLN A 364 -2.51 -13.61 11.36
C GLN A 364 -3.36 -12.59 12.15
N LEU A 365 -2.88 -11.36 12.34
CA LEU A 365 -3.68 -10.28 12.94
C LEU A 365 -4.74 -9.72 11.97
N ILE A 366 -4.42 -9.62 10.67
CA ILE A 366 -5.41 -9.31 9.61
C ILE A 366 -6.50 -10.39 9.60
N CYS A 367 -6.13 -11.68 9.48
CA CYS A 367 -7.09 -12.80 9.41
C CYS A 367 -7.96 -12.95 10.67
N ARG A 368 -7.58 -12.32 11.79
CA ARG A 368 -8.36 -12.28 13.04
C ARG A 368 -9.17 -10.98 13.21
N SER A 369 -9.19 -10.09 12.21
CA SER A 369 -9.86 -8.79 12.20
C SER A 369 -9.33 -7.78 13.22
N PHE A 370 -8.06 -7.90 13.62
CA PHE A 370 -7.37 -6.91 14.48
C PHE A 370 -6.82 -5.71 13.72
N PHE A 371 -6.52 -5.91 12.43
CA PHE A 371 -6.17 -4.85 11.48
C PHE A 371 -7.20 -4.79 10.36
N MET A 372 -7.39 -3.61 9.79
CA MET A 372 -8.17 -3.38 8.58
C MET A 372 -7.31 -2.59 7.58
N ASP A 373 -7.53 -2.88 6.30
CA ASP A 373 -6.77 -2.41 5.15
C ASP A 373 -7.29 -1.02 4.71
N ILE A 374 -6.42 -0.07 4.35
CA ILE A 374 -6.84 1.34 4.12
C ILE A 374 -6.62 1.81 2.67
N THR A 375 -5.51 1.43 2.05
CA THR A 375 -5.09 1.94 0.74
C THR A 375 -4.46 0.82 -0.09
N HIS A 376 -4.78 0.80 -1.38
CA HIS A 376 -4.15 -0.08 -2.36
C HIS A 376 -3.26 0.75 -3.29
N ASN A 377 -2.16 0.19 -3.78
CA ASN A 377 -1.35 0.80 -4.84
C ASN A 377 -2.01 0.59 -6.23
N GLU A 378 -1.41 1.16 -7.26
CA GLU A 378 -1.84 1.02 -8.67
C GLU A 378 -1.80 -0.43 -9.21
N TYR A 379 -1.24 -1.37 -8.46
CA TYR A 379 -1.17 -2.80 -8.76
C TYR A 379 -2.15 -3.65 -7.94
N GLY A 380 -2.91 -3.05 -7.02
CA GLY A 380 -3.86 -3.72 -6.13
C GLY A 380 -3.31 -4.14 -4.76
N ASP A 381 -2.02 -3.99 -4.48
CA ASP A 381 -1.43 -4.39 -3.20
C ASP A 381 -1.83 -3.43 -2.06
N ILE A 382 -2.18 -3.97 -0.89
CA ILE A 382 -2.50 -3.19 0.30
C ILE A 382 -1.23 -2.55 0.88
N VAL A 383 -1.22 -1.22 1.00
CA VAL A 383 -0.06 -0.41 1.41
C VAL A 383 -0.09 -0.02 2.89
N GLU A 384 -1.29 0.22 3.43
CA GLU A 384 -1.51 0.76 4.79
C GLU A 384 -2.64 0.05 5.52
N PHE A 385 -2.49 -0.07 6.85
CA PHE A 385 -3.34 -0.83 7.77
C PHE A 385 -3.59 -0.05 9.06
N GLN A 386 -4.67 -0.33 9.78
CA GLN A 386 -5.11 0.43 10.96
C GLN A 386 -5.82 -0.48 11.98
N ILE A 387 -5.81 -0.17 13.29
CA ILE A 387 -6.51 -0.94 14.36
C ILE A 387 -7.92 -0.38 14.64
N PRO A 388 -9.01 -1.18 14.52
CA PRO A 388 -10.39 -0.69 14.65
C PRO A 388 -10.59 0.07 15.96
N GLY A 389 -11.22 1.26 15.93
CA GLY A 389 -11.32 2.12 17.11
C GLY A 389 -11.84 1.44 18.39
N LEU A 390 -12.87 0.58 18.25
CA LEU A 390 -13.41 -0.23 19.36
C LEU A 390 -12.39 -1.23 19.94
N ILE A 391 -11.47 -1.73 19.11
CA ILE A 391 -10.36 -2.59 19.54
C ILE A 391 -9.21 -1.73 20.09
N HIS A 392 -8.91 -0.58 19.50
CA HIS A 392 -7.80 0.30 19.89
C HIS A 392 -7.92 0.82 21.32
N ASP A 393 -9.11 1.26 21.72
CA ASP A 393 -9.41 1.67 23.10
C ASP A 393 -9.02 0.59 24.11
N ILE A 394 -9.41 -0.64 23.82
CA ILE A 394 -9.19 -1.80 24.69
C ILE A 394 -7.73 -2.29 24.57
N ALA A 395 -7.11 -2.12 23.41
CA ALA A 395 -5.69 -2.39 23.20
C ALA A 395 -4.81 -1.47 24.06
N LYS A 396 -5.16 -0.19 24.25
CA LYS A 396 -4.48 0.71 25.21
C LYS A 396 -4.56 0.16 26.63
N ASP A 397 -5.75 -0.26 27.06
CA ASP A 397 -5.95 -0.79 28.42
C ASP A 397 -5.22 -2.12 28.63
N VAL A 398 -5.25 -3.03 27.65
CA VAL A 398 -4.45 -4.27 27.69
C VAL A 398 -2.95 -3.99 27.64
N ALA A 399 -2.50 -3.05 26.81
CA ALA A 399 -1.09 -2.65 26.73
C ALA A 399 -0.60 -2.08 28.06
N ARG A 400 -1.40 -1.26 28.76
CA ARG A 400 -1.09 -0.80 30.13
C ARG A 400 -0.85 -1.97 31.09
N ILE A 401 -1.64 -3.04 31.04
CA ILE A 401 -1.46 -4.25 31.87
C ILE A 401 -0.15 -4.98 31.51
N ILE A 402 0.05 -5.27 30.22
CA ILE A 402 1.18 -6.07 29.74
C ILE A 402 2.50 -5.32 29.98
N CYS A 403 2.52 -4.01 29.72
CA CYS A 403 3.66 -3.15 30.02
C CYS A 403 3.95 -3.10 31.52
N LYS A 404 2.95 -2.85 32.40
CA LYS A 404 3.12 -2.84 33.87
C LYS A 404 3.82 -4.09 34.43
N LYS A 405 3.69 -5.23 33.75
CA LYS A 405 4.17 -6.54 34.22
C LYS A 405 5.48 -6.99 33.56
N LYS A 406 5.79 -6.51 32.35
CA LYS A 406 6.97 -6.94 31.57
C LYS A 406 8.06 -5.87 31.43
N LEU A 407 7.72 -4.60 31.70
CA LEU A 407 8.58 -3.44 31.53
C LEU A 407 8.49 -2.53 32.75
N GLY A 408 9.65 -2.19 33.32
CA GLY A 408 9.78 -0.91 34.00
C GLY A 408 9.61 0.19 32.96
N VAL A 409 8.38 0.73 32.87
CA VAL A 409 7.99 1.94 32.11
C VAL A 409 8.29 1.89 30.60
N LEU A 410 7.34 1.40 29.80
CA LEU A 410 7.05 2.01 28.50
C LEU A 410 6.09 3.18 28.74
N GLY A 411 6.65 4.34 29.08
CA GLY A 411 5.92 5.59 29.22
C GLY A 411 6.07 6.42 27.95
N SER A 412 4.96 6.86 27.37
CA SER A 412 4.96 8.11 26.61
C SER A 412 5.27 9.25 27.59
N ILE A 413 6.37 9.96 27.37
CA ILE A 413 6.72 11.13 28.20
C ILE A 413 5.66 12.22 27.95
N SER A 414 4.76 12.41 28.90
CA SER A 414 3.90 13.61 28.97
C SER A 414 4.74 14.81 29.42
N GLU A 415 4.29 16.03 29.09
CA GLU A 415 5.12 17.24 29.25
C GLU A 415 5.53 17.57 30.71
N ASP A 416 4.89 16.98 31.73
CA ASP A 416 5.11 17.27 33.17
C ASP A 416 5.70 16.08 33.99
N ALA A 417 7.02 15.81 33.93
CA ALA A 417 7.64 14.68 34.66
C ALA A 417 9.12 14.87 35.12
N ASP A 418 9.47 16.03 35.68
CA ASP A 418 10.85 16.41 36.06
C ASP A 418 11.52 15.62 37.23
N GLN A 419 11.03 14.44 37.66
CA GLN A 419 11.57 13.74 38.85
C GLN A 419 11.83 12.22 38.74
N SER A 420 11.53 11.53 37.64
CA SER A 420 11.53 10.05 37.61
C SER A 420 12.84 9.35 37.19
N LEU A 421 13.97 10.05 37.07
CA LEU A 421 15.20 9.49 36.48
C LEU A 421 15.92 8.40 37.32
N LEU A 422 15.51 8.17 38.58
CA LEU A 422 16.02 7.08 39.41
C LEU A 422 15.36 5.72 39.12
N GLU A 423 14.24 5.67 38.40
CA GLU A 423 13.46 4.44 38.20
C GLU A 423 13.92 3.58 37.01
N PHE A 424 14.74 4.14 36.10
CA PHE A 424 15.11 3.51 34.83
C PHE A 424 16.37 2.64 34.85
N GLN A 425 17.02 2.43 36.01
CA GLN A 425 18.27 1.68 36.09
C GLN A 425 18.17 0.24 35.56
N TYR A 426 16.96 -0.35 35.53
CA TYR A 426 16.70 -1.72 35.06
C TYR A 426 16.06 -1.79 33.66
N LEU A 427 16.04 -0.70 32.89
CA LEU A 427 15.43 -0.65 31.56
C LEU A 427 16.14 -1.62 30.59
N LYS A 428 15.37 -2.53 29.98
CA LYS A 428 15.89 -3.56 29.06
C LYS A 428 15.68 -3.26 27.57
N SER A 429 14.75 -2.37 27.23
CA SER A 429 14.48 -1.97 25.85
C SER A 429 14.16 -0.49 25.78
N LEU A 430 14.76 0.21 24.81
CA LEU A 430 14.54 1.63 24.53
C LEU A 430 14.34 1.81 23.03
N ASP A 431 13.18 2.31 22.63
CA ASP A 431 12.87 2.62 21.23
C ASP A 431 12.75 4.13 21.04
N LEU A 432 13.63 4.70 20.23
CA LEU A 432 13.66 6.11 19.88
C LEU A 432 13.42 6.34 18.38
N SER A 433 13.11 5.27 17.63
CA SER A 433 12.95 5.33 16.16
C SER A 433 11.83 6.29 15.72
N CYS A 434 10.75 6.41 16.49
CA CYS A 434 9.66 7.35 16.22
C CYS A 434 9.81 8.71 16.94
N SER A 435 10.93 8.98 17.61
CA SER A 435 11.07 10.15 18.48
C SER A 435 11.36 11.45 17.69
N ARG A 436 10.41 12.37 17.72
CA ARG A 436 10.54 13.72 17.15
C ARG A 436 11.18 14.67 18.18
N ILE A 437 12.43 14.42 18.54
CA ILE A 437 13.14 15.11 19.64
C ILE A 437 14.44 15.76 19.14
N GLN A 438 14.53 17.07 18.88
CA GLN A 438 15.75 17.66 18.27
C GLN A 438 17.02 17.44 19.11
N ASN A 439 16.92 17.64 20.42
CA ASN A 439 17.93 17.28 21.41
C ASN A 439 17.20 16.63 22.60
N LEU A 440 17.68 15.48 23.07
CA LEU A 440 17.37 15.04 24.42
C LEU A 440 18.14 15.95 25.38
N SER A 441 17.39 16.75 26.16
CA SER A 441 17.92 17.48 27.31
C SER A 441 18.65 16.51 28.26
N ASP A 442 19.64 17.01 29.01
CA ASP A 442 20.32 16.23 30.05
C ASP A 442 19.32 15.66 31.06
N ASP A 443 18.22 16.38 31.31
CA ASP A 443 17.07 15.94 32.09
C ASP A 443 15.84 15.80 31.15
N ILE A 444 15.24 14.60 31.08
CA ILE A 444 14.33 14.21 30.01
C ILE A 444 12.90 14.74 30.24
N CYS A 445 12.58 15.95 29.76
CA CYS A 445 11.20 16.45 29.62
C CYS A 445 11.04 17.56 28.54
N ALA A 446 9.78 17.91 28.23
CA ALA A 446 9.31 19.00 27.34
C ALA A 446 9.61 18.89 25.82
N LEU A 447 8.87 18.04 25.09
CA LEU A 447 9.13 17.78 23.64
C LEU A 447 7.88 17.74 22.75
N LYS A 448 7.46 18.94 22.33
CA LYS A 448 6.60 19.20 21.17
C LYS A 448 7.46 19.34 19.90
N GLU A 449 7.21 18.50 18.90
CA GLU A 449 7.66 18.58 17.50
C GLU A 449 9.18 18.85 17.19
N LEU A 450 9.96 17.82 16.78
CA LEU A 450 10.80 17.74 15.53
C LEU A 450 12.04 16.79 15.61
N ARG A 451 12.47 16.23 14.46
CA ARG A 451 13.53 15.21 14.19
C ARG A 451 14.79 15.18 15.10
N LEU A 452 15.19 13.98 15.57
CA LEU A 452 16.34 13.73 16.47
C LEU A 452 17.73 13.76 15.83
N LYS A 453 18.66 14.52 16.43
CA LYS A 453 20.04 14.76 15.93
C LYS A 453 21.18 14.16 16.76
N LYS A 454 21.14 14.22 18.09
CA LYS A 454 22.15 13.61 18.99
C LYS A 454 21.46 12.90 20.16
N LEU A 455 22.11 11.86 20.69
CA LEU A 455 21.65 11.09 21.85
C LEU A 455 22.41 11.55 23.13
N PRO A 456 21.75 11.55 24.31
CA PRO A 456 22.31 12.08 25.54
C PRO A 456 23.31 11.09 26.15
N LYS A 457 24.44 11.59 26.66
CA LYS A 457 25.52 10.74 27.20
C LYS A 457 25.07 9.86 28.38
N ARG A 458 24.02 10.28 29.10
CA ARG A 458 23.42 9.51 30.21
C ARG A 458 22.84 8.14 29.78
N ILE A 459 22.54 7.91 28.50
CA ILE A 459 22.10 6.58 28.01
C ILE A 459 23.16 5.50 28.26
N CYS A 460 24.45 5.84 28.24
CA CYS A 460 25.54 4.91 28.50
C CYS A 460 25.55 4.33 29.93
N ASN A 461 24.74 4.89 30.85
CA ASN A 461 24.56 4.39 32.22
C ASN A 461 23.54 3.24 32.33
N LEU A 462 22.79 2.92 31.28
CA LEU A 462 21.72 1.90 31.27
C LEU A 462 22.29 0.48 31.14
N ALA A 463 23.12 0.03 32.11
CA ALA A 463 23.90 -1.21 32.02
C ALA A 463 23.12 -2.51 31.71
N TYR A 464 21.81 -2.53 32.00
CA TYR A 464 20.91 -3.67 31.73
C TYR A 464 20.16 -3.57 30.38
N LEU A 465 20.41 -2.54 29.57
CA LEU A 465 19.75 -2.32 28.29
C LEU A 465 20.15 -3.43 27.30
N GLN A 466 19.15 -4.14 26.79
CA GLN A 466 19.30 -5.24 25.83
C GLN A 466 18.93 -4.82 24.41
N GLN A 467 18.07 -3.82 24.24
CA GLN A 467 17.61 -3.35 22.94
C GLN A 467 17.63 -1.82 22.88
N LEU A 468 18.20 -1.26 21.81
CA LEU A 468 18.22 0.17 21.51
C LEU A 468 17.84 0.40 20.03
N ASN A 469 16.58 0.74 19.76
CA ASN A 469 16.09 0.92 18.39
C ASN A 469 16.21 2.37 17.92
N LEU A 470 16.92 2.56 16.79
CA LEU A 470 17.24 3.86 16.17
C LEU A 470 16.99 3.87 14.65
N LEU A 471 16.38 2.84 14.06
CA LEU A 471 16.35 2.63 12.59
C LEU A 471 15.75 3.78 11.77
N LEU A 472 14.78 4.50 12.34
CA LEU A 472 14.07 5.61 11.68
C LEU A 472 14.58 7.00 12.12
N CYS A 473 15.67 7.06 12.89
CA CYS A 473 16.33 8.31 13.27
C CYS A 473 17.20 8.85 12.12
N GLU A 474 16.60 9.20 10.99
CA GLU A 474 17.29 9.65 9.77
C GLU A 474 18.17 10.90 9.96
N SER A 475 17.87 11.73 10.98
CA SER A 475 18.64 12.95 11.29
C SER A 475 19.73 12.77 12.35
N LEU A 476 19.90 11.55 12.90
CA LEU A 476 20.89 11.26 13.94
C LEU A 476 22.30 11.37 13.36
N SER A 477 23.09 12.35 13.84
CA SER A 477 24.43 12.63 13.34
C SER A 477 25.51 11.78 14.00
N SER A 478 25.31 11.38 15.26
CA SER A 478 26.25 10.55 16.02
C SER A 478 25.62 9.94 17.28
N LEU A 479 26.17 8.81 17.72
CA LEU A 479 25.98 8.24 19.06
C LEU A 479 26.94 8.91 20.07
N PRO A 480 26.62 8.92 21.37
CA PRO A 480 27.55 9.38 22.41
C PRO A 480 28.69 8.38 22.63
N SER A 481 29.85 8.90 23.01
CA SER A 481 30.99 8.13 23.53
C SER A 481 30.58 7.23 24.69
N GLN A 482 31.26 6.10 24.83
CA GLN A 482 31.03 5.08 25.86
C GLN A 482 29.74 4.25 25.69
N ILE A 483 29.09 4.31 24.53
CA ILE A 483 27.94 3.44 24.20
C ILE A 483 28.33 1.94 24.24
N GLY A 484 29.61 1.61 24.00
CA GLY A 484 30.14 0.27 24.15
C GLY A 484 30.07 -0.31 25.57
N LEU A 485 29.87 0.52 26.61
CA LEU A 485 29.66 0.05 27.98
C LEU A 485 28.33 -0.68 28.18
N LEU A 486 27.40 -0.58 27.22
CA LEU A 486 26.10 -1.26 27.22
C LEU A 486 26.24 -2.76 26.82
N MET A 487 27.09 -3.48 27.55
CA MET A 487 27.48 -4.89 27.35
C MET A 487 26.30 -5.88 27.22
N SER A 488 25.12 -5.50 27.72
CA SER A 488 23.89 -6.27 27.67
C SER A 488 23.15 -6.19 26.32
N LEU A 489 23.53 -5.28 25.42
CA LEU A 489 22.86 -5.05 24.14
C LEU A 489 22.95 -6.26 23.19
N ASN A 490 21.79 -6.82 22.86
CA ASN A 490 21.62 -7.86 21.85
C ASN A 490 20.95 -7.37 20.55
N SER A 491 20.26 -6.23 20.59
CA SER A 491 19.66 -5.58 19.42
C SER A 491 20.02 -4.09 19.41
N MET A 492 20.78 -3.68 18.40
CA MET A 492 21.08 -2.27 18.13
C MET A 492 21.22 -2.10 16.61
N PRO A 493 20.12 -1.86 15.90
CA PRO A 493 20.09 -1.95 14.44
C PRO A 493 20.74 -0.78 13.69
N LEU A 494 21.20 0.26 14.39
CA LEU A 494 21.91 1.40 13.81
C LEU A 494 23.03 1.88 14.77
N PHE A 495 24.23 2.09 14.22
CA PHE A 495 25.40 2.64 14.89
C PHE A 495 25.95 3.82 14.08
N VAL A 496 25.91 5.03 14.62
CA VAL A 496 26.30 6.25 13.90
C VAL A 496 27.56 6.84 14.52
N LEU A 497 28.64 6.91 13.73
CA LEU A 497 29.91 7.50 14.15
C LEU A 497 29.86 9.03 14.06
N GLY A 498 30.52 9.69 15.00
CA GLY A 498 30.76 11.14 14.96
C GLY A 498 32.24 11.47 14.81
N ASP A 499 32.51 12.72 14.47
CA ASP A 499 33.82 13.35 14.31
C ASP A 499 34.40 13.92 15.62
N ASP A 500 33.54 14.28 16.58
CA ASP A 500 33.96 14.75 17.92
C ASP A 500 34.44 13.60 18.85
N ASP A 501 35.42 13.88 19.72
CA ASP A 501 35.85 12.99 20.83
C ASP A 501 34.73 12.60 21.81
N ASN A 502 33.62 13.34 21.81
CA ASN A 502 32.44 13.04 22.62
C ASN A 502 31.51 12.00 21.98
N CYS A 503 31.75 11.58 20.74
CA CYS A 503 30.93 10.62 19.99
C CYS A 503 31.42 9.17 20.13
N ALA A 504 30.57 8.21 19.77
CA ALA A 504 30.93 6.80 19.74
C ALA A 504 31.96 6.53 18.66
N ARG A 505 32.99 5.78 19.04
CA ARG A 505 34.01 5.27 18.14
C ARG A 505 33.64 3.86 17.65
N LEU A 506 34.04 3.49 16.44
CA LEU A 506 33.81 2.20 15.80
C LEU A 506 34.37 1.04 16.65
N GLY A 507 35.51 1.27 17.30
CA GLY A 507 36.15 0.31 18.20
C GLY A 507 35.34 0.05 19.49
N GLU A 508 34.31 0.85 19.79
CA GLU A 508 33.41 0.55 20.91
C GLU A 508 32.54 -0.69 20.66
N LEU A 509 32.40 -1.12 19.38
CA LEU A 509 31.72 -2.36 19.03
C LEU A 509 32.40 -3.60 19.64
N LYS A 510 33.69 -3.54 20.02
CA LYS A 510 34.45 -4.60 20.71
C LYS A 510 33.75 -5.16 21.95
N TRP A 511 32.98 -4.32 22.62
CA TRP A 511 32.34 -4.62 23.89
C TRP A 511 30.89 -5.10 23.70
N LEU A 512 30.27 -4.79 22.57
CA LEU A 512 28.90 -5.16 22.24
C LEU A 512 28.85 -6.56 21.58
N ASN A 513 29.23 -7.57 22.36
CA ASN A 513 29.40 -8.95 21.88
C ASN A 513 28.13 -9.80 21.90
N GLN A 514 27.03 -9.28 22.47
CA GLN A 514 25.74 -9.94 22.41
C GLN A 514 24.90 -9.57 21.17
N LEU A 515 25.36 -8.61 20.34
CA LEU A 515 24.63 -8.11 19.17
C LEU A 515 24.32 -9.21 18.13
N ARG A 516 23.06 -9.24 17.68
CA ARG A 516 22.56 -10.20 16.67
C ARG A 516 21.60 -9.55 15.69
N GLY A 517 21.32 -10.24 14.59
CA GLY A 517 20.27 -9.84 13.66
C GLY A 517 20.72 -8.73 12.72
N ARG A 518 20.18 -7.52 12.85
CA ARG A 518 20.47 -6.37 11.98
C ARG A 518 21.43 -5.40 12.65
N LEU A 519 22.44 -4.94 11.91
CA LEU A 519 23.29 -3.81 12.26
C LEU A 519 23.54 -2.95 11.02
N GLU A 520 23.43 -1.63 11.15
CA GLU A 520 23.76 -0.66 10.11
C GLU A 520 24.76 0.34 10.70
N ILE A 521 25.94 0.47 10.11
CA ILE A 521 26.99 1.40 10.57
C ILE A 521 27.05 2.57 9.60
N ARG A 522 26.85 3.79 10.12
CA ARG A 522 26.87 5.04 9.33
C ARG A 522 28.05 5.93 9.71
N ASN A 523 28.42 6.81 8.78
CA ASN A 523 29.51 7.78 8.86
C ASN A 523 30.89 7.11 9.04
N LEU A 524 31.14 6.00 8.32
CA LEU A 524 32.38 5.23 8.38
C LEU A 524 33.64 6.00 7.92
N GLU A 525 33.49 7.19 7.36
CA GLU A 525 34.56 8.17 7.15
C GLU A 525 35.18 8.69 8.45
N ASN A 526 34.46 8.64 9.57
CA ASN A 526 34.92 9.09 10.89
C ASN A 526 35.73 8.03 11.64
N ALA A 527 35.93 6.83 11.07
CA ALA A 527 36.77 5.80 11.67
C ALA A 527 38.26 6.20 11.60
N SER A 528 38.94 6.21 12.75
CA SER A 528 40.32 6.72 12.91
C SER A 528 41.42 5.82 12.36
N GLY A 529 41.08 4.63 11.83
CA GLY A 529 41.98 3.78 11.05
C GLY A 529 41.71 2.28 11.18
N ILE A 530 42.62 1.47 10.62
CA ILE A 530 42.55 0.01 10.57
C ILE A 530 42.29 -0.62 11.95
N LYS A 531 43.07 -0.23 12.97
CA LYS A 531 42.98 -0.82 14.31
C LYS A 531 41.56 -0.73 14.91
N GLU A 532 40.86 0.37 14.63
CA GLU A 532 39.51 0.60 15.12
C GLU A 532 38.46 -0.29 14.43
N ALA A 533 38.71 -0.65 13.17
CA ALA A 533 37.91 -1.65 12.44
C ALA A 533 38.21 -3.07 12.93
N GLU A 534 39.46 -3.39 13.25
CA GLU A 534 39.84 -4.67 13.87
C GLU A 534 39.22 -4.82 15.26
N ASP A 535 39.28 -3.78 16.09
CA ASP A 535 38.64 -3.73 17.40
C ASP A 535 37.10 -3.86 17.31
N ALA A 536 36.47 -3.62 16.17
CA ALA A 536 35.01 -3.79 16.03
C ALA A 536 34.54 -5.25 16.10
N GLU A 537 35.42 -6.23 15.82
CA GLU A 537 35.20 -7.68 15.97
C GLU A 537 33.84 -8.16 15.40
N LEU A 538 33.50 -7.73 14.17
CA LEU A 538 32.22 -8.04 13.50
C LEU A 538 32.05 -9.52 13.16
N ASP A 539 33.14 -10.27 13.05
CA ASP A 539 33.17 -11.71 12.85
C ASP A 539 32.68 -12.49 14.09
N GLN A 540 32.80 -11.91 15.28
CA GLN A 540 32.27 -12.47 16.52
C GLN A 540 30.77 -12.18 16.73
N LYS A 541 30.16 -11.32 15.91
CA LYS A 541 28.76 -10.90 16.05
C LYS A 541 27.84 -11.73 15.16
N ASN A 542 26.75 -12.27 15.71
CA ASN A 542 25.83 -13.13 14.95
C ASN A 542 24.80 -12.30 14.17
N LEU A 543 25.30 -11.61 13.15
CA LEU A 543 24.51 -10.74 12.28
C LEU A 543 23.96 -11.51 11.08
N ARG A 544 22.68 -11.26 10.76
CA ARG A 544 22.03 -11.67 9.50
C ARG A 544 21.99 -10.54 8.46
N TYR A 545 21.95 -9.29 8.90
CA TYR A 545 22.00 -8.11 8.05
C TYR A 545 23.13 -7.19 8.51
N LEU A 546 23.95 -6.74 7.57
CA LEU A 546 24.97 -5.71 7.78
C LEU A 546 24.84 -4.62 6.72
N GLY A 547 24.59 -3.39 7.15
CA GLY A 547 24.71 -2.18 6.34
C GLY A 547 25.96 -1.39 6.72
N LEU A 548 26.73 -0.93 5.73
CA LEU A 548 27.89 -0.06 5.92
C LEU A 548 27.75 1.18 5.02
N SER A 549 27.77 2.37 5.62
CA SER A 549 27.54 3.65 4.92
C SER A 549 28.62 4.69 5.21
N TRP A 550 29.06 5.38 4.17
CA TRP A 550 29.95 6.54 4.21
C TRP A 550 29.23 7.79 3.69
N GLY A 551 29.64 8.95 4.18
CA GLY A 551 29.26 10.27 3.67
C GLY A 551 30.05 10.69 2.42
N ARG A 552 29.62 11.80 1.82
CA ARG A 552 30.04 12.25 0.47
C ARG A 552 31.48 12.79 0.33
N SER A 553 32.30 12.72 1.38
CA SER A 553 33.65 13.33 1.43
C SER A 553 34.76 12.34 1.81
N ALA A 554 34.51 11.03 1.67
CA ALA A 554 35.28 9.96 2.32
C ALA A 554 36.54 9.48 1.56
N ASP A 555 37.44 10.38 1.13
CA ASP A 555 38.65 9.99 0.40
C ASP A 555 39.71 9.23 1.25
N GLY A 556 39.59 9.22 2.59
CA GLY A 556 40.61 8.70 3.51
C GLY A 556 40.52 7.22 3.89
N CYS A 557 39.32 6.63 3.97
CA CYS A 557 39.09 5.40 4.75
C CYS A 557 39.02 4.10 3.93
N SER A 558 39.65 4.05 2.76
CA SER A 558 39.54 2.91 1.82
C SER A 558 39.99 1.54 2.40
N GLN A 559 40.90 1.53 3.38
CA GLN A 559 41.40 0.30 4.02
C GLN A 559 40.49 -0.24 5.15
N VAL A 560 39.62 0.59 5.73
CA VAL A 560 38.74 0.22 6.87
C VAL A 560 37.83 -0.96 6.52
N LEU A 561 37.28 -0.97 5.30
CA LEU A 561 36.35 -2.00 4.84
C LEU A 561 36.98 -3.42 4.74
N GLU A 562 38.28 -3.53 4.52
CA GLU A 562 38.97 -4.84 4.48
C GLU A 562 38.97 -5.51 5.86
N HIS A 563 39.05 -4.73 6.94
CA HIS A 563 39.12 -5.23 8.32
C HIS A 563 37.74 -5.39 8.97
N LEU A 564 36.67 -4.84 8.38
CA LEU A 564 35.28 -5.03 8.81
C LEU A 564 34.66 -6.35 8.31
N ARG A 565 35.37 -7.47 8.46
CA ARG A 565 34.88 -8.79 8.02
C ARG A 565 33.73 -9.26 8.91
N PRO A 566 32.54 -9.59 8.36
CA PRO A 566 31.41 -10.14 9.12
C PRO A 566 31.48 -11.66 9.32
N ASN A 567 30.63 -12.16 10.21
CA ASN A 567 30.45 -13.60 10.47
C ASN A 567 29.82 -14.34 9.27
N GLU A 568 30.23 -15.60 9.05
CA GLU A 568 29.77 -16.49 7.96
C GLU A 568 28.27 -16.86 7.99
N GLN A 569 27.48 -16.36 8.94
CA GLN A 569 26.02 -16.52 8.97
C GLN A 569 25.27 -15.37 8.27
N LEU A 570 25.97 -14.32 7.81
CA LEU A 570 25.38 -13.13 7.19
C LEU A 570 24.54 -13.46 5.94
N LYS A 571 23.33 -12.90 5.85
CA LYS A 571 22.39 -13.09 4.73
C LYS A 571 22.31 -11.89 3.80
N VAL A 572 22.28 -10.69 4.38
CA VAL A 572 22.13 -9.43 3.63
C VAL A 572 23.32 -8.53 3.88
N LEU A 573 23.93 -8.05 2.80
CA LEU A 573 24.98 -7.04 2.84
C LEU A 573 24.53 -5.80 2.05
N GLN A 574 24.58 -4.63 2.69
CA GLN A 574 24.38 -3.34 2.04
C GLN A 574 25.63 -2.47 2.19
N LEU A 575 26.16 -1.96 1.08
CA LEU A 575 27.25 -0.97 1.03
C LEU A 575 26.71 0.31 0.38
N THR A 576 26.98 1.47 0.98
CA THR A 576 26.53 2.77 0.44
C THR A 576 27.62 3.84 0.58
N GLY A 577 28.00 4.50 -0.52
CA GLY A 577 28.94 5.64 -0.50
C GLY A 577 30.43 5.28 -0.34
N TYR A 578 30.83 4.01 -0.44
CA TYR A 578 32.22 3.60 -0.26
C TYR A 578 33.11 4.11 -1.42
N MET A 579 33.97 5.10 -1.16
CA MET A 579 34.83 5.72 -2.18
C MET A 579 36.15 4.97 -2.48
N GLY A 580 36.37 3.81 -1.87
CA GLY A 580 37.58 3.01 -2.14
C GLY A 580 37.59 2.41 -3.55
N THR A 581 38.80 2.13 -4.06
CA THR A 581 38.98 1.73 -5.48
C THR A 581 38.73 0.24 -5.75
N LYS A 582 38.68 -0.60 -4.71
CA LYS A 582 38.52 -2.06 -4.79
C LYS A 582 37.52 -2.53 -3.73
N PHE A 583 36.77 -3.58 -4.03
CA PHE A 583 35.97 -4.31 -3.04
C PHE A 583 36.87 -5.09 -2.06
N PRO A 584 36.39 -5.36 -0.84
CA PRO A 584 37.16 -6.11 0.15
C PRO A 584 37.32 -7.58 -0.24
N THR A 585 38.45 -8.19 0.11
CA THR A 585 38.75 -9.57 -0.32
C THR A 585 37.86 -10.63 0.33
N TRP A 586 37.25 -10.32 1.49
CA TRP A 586 36.38 -11.26 2.19
C TRP A 586 35.01 -11.46 1.53
N ILE A 587 34.52 -10.54 0.70
CA ILE A 587 33.15 -10.59 0.15
C ILE A 587 32.89 -11.85 -0.70
N GLN A 588 33.90 -12.32 -1.43
CA GLN A 588 33.83 -13.53 -2.26
C GLN A 588 33.75 -14.83 -1.44
N CYS A 589 34.14 -14.78 -0.15
CA CYS A 589 34.13 -15.93 0.75
C CYS A 589 32.80 -16.09 1.51
N MET A 590 31.89 -15.11 1.41
CA MET A 590 30.65 -15.05 2.19
C MET A 590 29.54 -15.93 1.60
N SER A 591 29.77 -17.25 1.62
CA SER A 591 28.89 -18.24 0.96
C SER A 591 27.42 -18.19 1.40
N SER A 592 27.12 -17.69 2.60
CA SER A 592 25.78 -17.60 3.19
C SER A 592 24.88 -16.51 2.59
N LEU A 593 25.43 -15.53 1.86
CA LEU A 593 24.73 -14.34 1.39
C LEU A 593 23.62 -14.67 0.38
N THR A 594 22.45 -14.08 0.60
CA THR A 594 21.26 -14.18 -0.26
C THR A 594 20.94 -12.87 -0.97
N LYS A 595 21.31 -11.72 -0.38
CA LYS A 595 21.07 -10.39 -0.96
C LYS A 595 22.27 -9.47 -0.79
N ILE A 596 22.65 -8.80 -1.89
CA ILE A 596 23.69 -7.76 -1.91
C ILE A 596 23.14 -6.50 -2.57
N SER A 597 23.28 -5.36 -1.90
CA SER A 597 23.01 -4.03 -2.46
C SER A 597 24.25 -3.16 -2.31
N ILE A 598 24.75 -2.61 -3.42
CA ILE A 598 25.93 -1.75 -3.47
C ILE A 598 25.51 -0.45 -4.15
N ASN A 599 25.58 0.67 -3.43
CA ASN A 599 25.09 1.97 -3.86
C ASN A 599 26.21 3.02 -3.80
N ASP A 600 26.34 3.86 -4.82
CA ASP A 600 27.21 5.04 -4.85
C ASP A 600 28.69 4.75 -4.49
N CYS A 601 29.22 3.61 -4.93
CA CYS A 601 30.58 3.17 -4.59
C CYS A 601 31.61 3.50 -5.69
N GLY A 602 32.79 3.95 -5.26
CA GLY A 602 33.91 4.40 -6.10
C GLY A 602 34.76 3.28 -6.74
N CYS A 603 34.43 2.01 -6.51
CA CYS A 603 35.16 0.86 -7.03
C CYS A 603 35.36 0.90 -8.54
N LYS A 604 36.57 0.54 -9.01
CA LYS A 604 36.92 0.52 -10.44
C LYS A 604 36.60 -0.83 -11.12
N GLU A 605 36.57 -1.90 -10.34
CA GLU A 605 36.36 -3.29 -10.75
C GLU A 605 35.34 -3.94 -9.80
N LEU A 606 34.60 -4.95 -10.27
CA LEU A 606 33.67 -5.73 -9.43
C LEU A 606 34.38 -6.88 -8.72
N ALA A 607 33.88 -7.25 -7.54
CA ALA A 607 34.26 -8.50 -6.87
C ALA A 607 33.71 -9.74 -7.60
N SER A 608 34.28 -10.90 -7.32
CA SER A 608 33.84 -12.21 -7.83
C SER A 608 32.55 -12.73 -7.19
N LEU A 609 31.48 -11.92 -7.25
CA LEU A 609 30.16 -12.23 -6.70
C LEU A 609 29.52 -13.47 -7.34
N GLY A 610 29.95 -13.87 -8.55
CA GLY A 610 29.50 -15.10 -9.21
C GLY A 610 29.76 -16.40 -8.44
N GLN A 611 30.71 -16.39 -7.50
CA GLN A 611 31.02 -17.54 -6.64
C GLN A 611 30.00 -17.73 -5.50
N LEU A 612 29.11 -16.75 -5.26
CA LEU A 612 28.12 -16.78 -4.19
C LEU A 612 26.89 -17.60 -4.62
N GLN A 613 26.94 -18.91 -4.38
CA GLN A 613 25.94 -19.88 -4.88
C GLN A 613 24.52 -19.64 -4.34
N PHE A 614 24.37 -19.04 -3.16
CA PHE A 614 23.09 -18.76 -2.51
C PHE A 614 22.56 -17.34 -2.77
N LEU A 615 23.28 -16.51 -3.53
CA LEU A 615 22.86 -15.15 -3.86
C LEU A 615 21.61 -15.19 -4.75
N VAL A 616 20.51 -14.61 -4.28
CA VAL A 616 19.20 -14.53 -4.97
C VAL A 616 19.00 -13.16 -5.62
N GLU A 617 19.43 -12.09 -4.95
CA GLU A 617 19.25 -10.71 -5.39
C GLU A 617 20.57 -9.93 -5.34
N LEU A 618 20.90 -9.25 -6.45
CA LEU A 618 22.06 -8.37 -6.55
C LEU A 618 21.65 -7.02 -7.16
N GLN A 619 21.85 -5.94 -6.42
CA GLN A 619 21.59 -4.57 -6.86
C GLN A 619 22.89 -3.76 -6.89
N LEU A 620 23.23 -3.19 -8.04
CA LEU A 620 24.38 -2.30 -8.23
C LEU A 620 23.85 -0.93 -8.69
N LYS A 621 24.02 0.11 -7.85
CA LYS A 621 23.53 1.46 -8.11
C LYS A 621 24.64 2.52 -8.00
N GLY A 622 24.64 3.53 -8.87
CA GLY A 622 25.50 4.71 -8.74
C GLY A 622 26.99 4.43 -8.94
N MET A 623 27.34 3.37 -9.66
CA MET A 623 28.72 2.88 -9.79
C MET A 623 29.51 3.66 -10.85
N MET A 624 29.84 4.91 -10.54
CA MET A 624 30.40 5.92 -11.47
C MET A 624 31.73 5.55 -12.15
N ASN A 625 32.51 4.63 -11.59
CA ASN A 625 33.87 4.29 -12.06
C ASN A 625 33.96 2.97 -12.84
N ILE A 626 32.90 2.16 -12.86
CA ILE A 626 32.92 0.86 -13.54
C ILE A 626 32.73 1.06 -15.04
N MET A 627 33.72 0.63 -15.83
CA MET A 627 33.71 0.76 -17.30
C MET A 627 33.28 -0.52 -18.02
N TYR A 628 33.45 -1.69 -17.40
CA TYR A 628 33.08 -2.98 -17.96
C TYR A 628 32.73 -4.00 -16.87
N ILE A 629 32.01 -5.04 -17.26
CA ILE A 629 31.78 -6.26 -16.46
C ILE A 629 32.49 -7.42 -17.17
N GLY A 630 33.55 -7.95 -16.56
CA GLY A 630 34.43 -8.96 -17.10
C GLY A 630 34.43 -10.29 -16.33
N PRO A 631 35.37 -11.20 -16.66
CA PRO A 631 35.59 -12.48 -15.98
C PRO A 631 35.69 -12.37 -14.45
N GLU A 632 36.24 -11.27 -13.95
CA GLU A 632 36.42 -10.98 -12.52
C GLU A 632 35.12 -10.96 -11.73
N PHE A 633 34.01 -10.52 -12.32
CA PHE A 633 32.69 -10.51 -11.68
C PHE A 633 32.14 -11.92 -11.40
N TYR A 634 32.41 -12.85 -12.32
CA TYR A 634 31.95 -14.24 -12.23
C TYR A 634 32.87 -15.10 -11.34
N GLY A 635 34.16 -14.74 -11.29
CA GLY A 635 35.22 -15.51 -10.65
C GLY A 635 35.69 -16.70 -11.51
N TYR A 636 36.88 -17.21 -11.21
CA TYR A 636 37.55 -18.26 -12.00
C TYR A 636 37.13 -19.71 -11.62
N GLY A 637 35.93 -19.90 -11.06
CA GLY A 637 35.39 -21.20 -10.65
C GLY A 637 34.66 -21.92 -11.79
N SER A 638 34.81 -23.26 -11.89
CA SER A 638 34.42 -24.02 -13.09
C SER A 638 33.02 -24.66 -13.07
N ALA A 639 32.30 -24.63 -11.95
CA ALA A 639 30.93 -25.13 -11.85
C ALA A 639 30.08 -24.23 -10.95
N ASP A 640 28.81 -24.02 -11.35
CA ASP A 640 27.74 -23.36 -10.58
C ASP A 640 27.94 -21.88 -10.20
N ILE A 641 28.49 -21.07 -11.12
CA ILE A 641 28.42 -19.60 -11.06
C ILE A 641 26.95 -19.14 -10.99
N PHE A 642 26.63 -18.20 -10.10
CA PHE A 642 25.28 -17.60 -9.91
C PHE A 642 24.12 -18.62 -9.86
N ARG A 643 24.30 -19.73 -9.16
CA ARG A 643 23.34 -20.85 -9.07
C ARG A 643 21.93 -20.43 -8.65
N SER A 644 21.77 -19.49 -7.72
CA SER A 644 20.47 -19.09 -7.18
C SER A 644 20.01 -17.68 -7.58
N LEU A 645 20.76 -16.96 -8.43
CA LEU A 645 20.48 -15.55 -8.70
C LEU A 645 19.21 -15.40 -9.54
N GLU A 646 18.16 -14.83 -8.96
CA GLU A 646 16.86 -14.62 -9.61
C GLU A 646 16.65 -13.17 -10.07
N GLN A 647 17.23 -12.20 -9.36
CA GLN A 647 17.07 -10.77 -9.62
C GLN A 647 18.41 -10.05 -9.70
N LEU A 648 18.59 -9.25 -10.76
CA LEU A 648 19.78 -8.43 -10.99
C LEU A 648 19.37 -7.04 -11.47
N GLY A 649 19.83 -5.99 -10.78
CA GLY A 649 19.61 -4.61 -11.18
C GLY A 649 20.91 -3.84 -11.34
N LEU A 650 21.04 -3.14 -12.46
CA LEU A 650 22.09 -2.17 -12.76
C LEU A 650 21.44 -0.79 -12.87
N TYR A 651 21.79 0.13 -11.98
CA TYR A 651 21.20 1.47 -11.90
C TYR A 651 22.30 2.53 -11.93
N ASP A 652 22.11 3.61 -12.67
CA ASP A 652 22.99 4.79 -12.65
C ASP A 652 24.47 4.42 -12.82
N MET A 653 24.80 3.65 -13.87
CA MET A 653 26.16 3.24 -14.22
C MET A 653 26.63 3.93 -15.53
N PRO A 654 26.87 5.25 -15.52
CA PRO A 654 26.99 6.05 -16.75
C PRO A 654 28.22 5.74 -17.62
N ARG A 655 29.27 5.14 -17.05
CA ARG A 655 30.49 4.75 -17.76
C ARG A 655 30.53 3.28 -18.18
N LEU A 656 29.52 2.48 -17.81
CA LEU A 656 29.50 1.06 -18.13
C LEU A 656 29.32 0.87 -19.64
N SER A 657 30.38 0.45 -20.31
CA SER A 657 30.45 0.37 -21.78
C SER A 657 30.27 -1.06 -22.31
N SER A 658 30.70 -2.07 -21.55
CA SER A 658 30.77 -3.46 -22.03
C SER A 658 30.41 -4.44 -20.92
N TRP A 659 29.61 -5.45 -21.25
CA TRP A 659 29.36 -6.60 -20.39
C TRP A 659 29.73 -7.85 -21.18
N SER A 660 30.81 -8.50 -20.74
CA SER A 660 31.44 -9.60 -21.47
C SER A 660 31.14 -10.97 -20.85
N LEU A 661 31.40 -12.02 -21.63
CA LEU A 661 31.00 -13.40 -21.34
C LEU A 661 32.25 -14.27 -21.13
N LEU A 662 32.21 -15.15 -20.13
CA LEU A 662 33.24 -16.17 -19.88
C LEU A 662 33.34 -17.14 -21.06
N LYS A 663 34.29 -16.90 -21.98
CA LYS A 663 34.57 -17.83 -23.09
C LYS A 663 35.08 -19.16 -22.52
N GLY A 664 34.37 -20.24 -22.81
CA GLY A 664 34.79 -21.62 -22.48
C GLY A 664 33.97 -22.31 -21.38
N SER A 665 33.01 -21.64 -20.73
CA SER A 665 32.07 -22.33 -19.84
C SER A 665 31.00 -23.09 -20.64
N GLY A 666 30.98 -24.41 -20.52
CA GLY A 666 30.04 -25.30 -21.22
C GLY A 666 28.58 -25.24 -20.75
N GLY A 667 28.22 -24.26 -19.92
CA GLY A 667 26.87 -24.05 -19.41
C GLY A 667 26.60 -22.58 -19.15
N SER A 668 25.33 -22.18 -19.23
CA SER A 668 24.92 -20.79 -18.93
C SER A 668 25.35 -20.38 -17.53
N VAL A 669 25.78 -19.13 -17.40
CA VAL A 669 26.12 -18.46 -16.14
C VAL A 669 24.85 -18.04 -15.39
N PHE A 670 23.87 -17.50 -16.09
CA PHE A 670 22.62 -17.00 -15.50
C PHE A 670 21.49 -18.01 -15.70
N ARG A 671 21.52 -19.12 -14.95
CA ARG A 671 20.55 -20.22 -15.08
C ARG A 671 19.22 -19.96 -14.39
N SER A 672 19.22 -19.12 -13.35
CA SER A 672 18.08 -18.89 -12.47
C SER A 672 17.52 -17.46 -12.58
N LEU A 673 18.16 -16.59 -13.37
CA LEU A 673 17.82 -15.18 -13.46
C LEU A 673 16.48 -14.98 -14.15
N LYS A 674 15.48 -14.50 -13.40
CA LYS A 674 14.11 -14.24 -13.84
C LYS A 674 13.90 -12.78 -14.21
N THR A 675 14.50 -11.86 -13.46
CA THR A 675 14.32 -10.41 -13.62
C THR A 675 15.65 -9.69 -13.78
N LEU A 676 15.74 -8.84 -14.81
CA LEU A 676 16.86 -7.93 -15.06
C LEU A 676 16.33 -6.50 -15.23
N THR A 677 16.90 -5.57 -14.47
CA THR A 677 16.66 -4.12 -14.63
C THR A 677 17.95 -3.43 -15.02
N ILE A 678 17.87 -2.57 -16.05
CA ILE A 678 18.97 -1.73 -16.53
C ILE A 678 18.45 -0.31 -16.62
N GLU A 679 18.93 0.55 -15.73
CA GLU A 679 18.51 1.95 -15.58
C GLU A 679 19.75 2.85 -15.61
N GLY A 680 19.69 4.00 -16.30
CA GLY A 680 20.79 4.97 -16.31
C GLY A 680 22.12 4.42 -16.85
N CYS A 681 22.08 3.53 -17.85
CA CYS A 681 23.25 2.88 -18.45
C CYS A 681 23.47 3.30 -19.94
N PRO A 682 23.74 4.58 -20.23
CA PRO A 682 23.81 5.14 -21.59
C PRO A 682 25.00 4.67 -22.44
N GLN A 683 26.04 4.07 -21.86
CA GLN A 683 27.21 3.60 -22.63
C GLN A 683 27.18 2.09 -22.94
N LEU A 684 26.26 1.33 -22.36
CA LEU A 684 26.32 -0.14 -22.38
C LEU A 684 26.06 -0.70 -23.78
N GLU A 685 27.05 -1.38 -24.37
CA GLU A 685 26.96 -1.91 -25.73
C GLU A 685 26.75 -3.43 -25.82
N GLY A 686 26.80 -4.15 -24.69
CA GLY A 686 26.81 -5.61 -24.62
C GLY A 686 25.88 -6.17 -23.55
N LEU A 687 25.33 -7.36 -23.79
CA LEU A 687 24.65 -8.17 -22.77
C LEU A 687 25.12 -9.63 -22.83
N PRO A 688 25.19 -10.34 -21.69
CA PRO A 688 25.51 -11.77 -21.64
C PRO A 688 24.32 -12.62 -22.11
N SER A 689 24.50 -13.94 -22.18
CA SER A 689 23.41 -14.89 -22.44
C SER A 689 22.57 -15.09 -21.17
N LEU A 690 21.25 -14.86 -21.28
CA LEU A 690 20.28 -14.92 -20.20
C LEU A 690 19.12 -15.86 -20.60
N PRO A 691 19.27 -17.19 -20.48
CA PRO A 691 18.30 -18.15 -21.02
C PRO A 691 16.96 -18.19 -20.28
N SER A 692 16.96 -17.90 -18.97
CA SER A 692 15.80 -18.03 -18.08
C SER A 692 15.07 -16.71 -17.80
N LEU A 693 15.51 -15.63 -18.43
CA LEU A 693 15.01 -14.28 -18.19
C LEU A 693 13.55 -14.16 -18.63
N ALA A 694 12.66 -13.84 -17.69
CA ALA A 694 11.23 -13.65 -17.90
C ALA A 694 10.84 -12.17 -17.97
N ASN A 695 11.44 -11.33 -17.12
CA ASN A 695 11.15 -9.91 -16.99
C ASN A 695 12.38 -9.07 -17.31
N LEU A 696 12.26 -8.15 -18.25
CA LEU A 696 13.32 -7.21 -18.62
C LEU A 696 12.79 -5.77 -18.58
N ILE A 697 13.46 -4.92 -17.79
CA ILE A 697 13.21 -3.49 -17.70
C ILE A 697 14.45 -2.75 -18.21
N ILE A 698 14.26 -1.87 -19.19
CA ILE A 698 15.30 -0.99 -19.74
C ILE A 698 14.80 0.44 -19.62
N TRP A 699 15.52 1.29 -18.89
CA TRP A 699 15.19 2.69 -18.66
C TRP A 699 16.42 3.57 -18.90
N ASN A 700 16.32 4.65 -19.69
CA ASN A 700 17.35 5.68 -19.84
C ASN A 700 18.76 5.09 -20.09
N SER A 701 18.83 4.19 -21.07
CA SER A 701 19.96 3.32 -21.34
C SER A 701 20.19 3.15 -22.84
N ASN A 702 21.35 2.64 -23.22
CA ASN A 702 21.75 2.57 -24.63
C ASN A 702 20.89 1.59 -25.46
N SER A 703 20.26 2.06 -26.54
CA SER A 703 19.45 1.21 -27.41
C SER A 703 20.24 0.16 -28.20
N ARG A 704 21.57 0.23 -28.25
CA ARG A 704 22.42 -0.82 -28.83
C ARG A 704 22.33 -2.15 -28.08
N ILE A 705 21.88 -2.20 -26.81
CA ILE A 705 21.67 -3.47 -26.09
C ILE A 705 20.50 -4.29 -26.66
N LEU A 706 19.59 -3.67 -27.39
CA LEU A 706 18.40 -4.34 -27.93
C LEU A 706 18.75 -5.45 -28.92
N ARG A 707 19.93 -5.40 -29.56
CA ARG A 707 20.41 -6.45 -30.49
C ARG A 707 20.50 -7.83 -29.84
N TYR A 708 20.76 -7.89 -28.53
CA TYR A 708 20.89 -9.15 -27.78
C TYR A 708 19.54 -9.77 -27.38
N LEU A 709 18.42 -9.01 -27.45
CA LEU A 709 17.08 -9.54 -27.18
C LEU A 709 16.78 -10.80 -27.99
N THR A 710 17.27 -10.85 -29.23
CA THR A 710 17.12 -11.99 -30.14
C THR A 710 17.74 -13.31 -29.65
N SER A 711 18.55 -13.27 -28.58
CA SER A 711 19.13 -14.46 -27.93
C SER A 711 18.29 -15.01 -26.77
N PHE A 712 17.34 -14.21 -26.25
CA PHE A 712 16.50 -14.56 -25.11
C PHE A 712 15.22 -15.26 -25.58
N ARG A 713 14.92 -16.43 -25.01
CA ARG A 713 13.81 -17.31 -25.46
C ARG A 713 12.60 -17.31 -24.54
N SER A 714 12.75 -16.82 -23.32
CA SER A 714 11.81 -17.00 -22.21
C SER A 714 11.23 -15.69 -21.67
N ILE A 715 11.43 -14.56 -22.37
CA ILE A 715 10.92 -13.26 -21.93
C ILE A 715 9.40 -13.24 -22.10
N ASP A 716 8.72 -13.09 -20.97
CA ASP A 716 7.28 -12.91 -20.85
C ASP A 716 6.91 -11.42 -20.79
N SER A 717 7.75 -10.57 -20.19
CA SER A 717 7.50 -9.14 -20.00
C SER A 717 8.70 -8.26 -20.35
N LEU A 718 8.48 -7.24 -21.19
CA LEU A 718 9.46 -6.25 -21.60
C LEU A 718 8.92 -4.83 -21.40
N LEU A 719 9.61 -4.02 -20.60
CA LEU A 719 9.36 -2.60 -20.40
C LEU A 719 10.55 -1.80 -20.92
N ILE A 720 10.29 -0.82 -21.79
CA ILE A 720 11.30 0.09 -22.35
C ILE A 720 10.85 1.53 -22.07
N LYS A 721 11.68 2.32 -21.38
CA LYS A 721 11.31 3.62 -20.80
C LYS A 721 12.37 4.71 -21.06
N GLU A 722 11.91 5.92 -21.43
CA GLU A 722 12.72 7.16 -21.43
C GLU A 722 14.11 7.00 -22.07
N MET A 723 14.15 6.57 -23.33
CA MET A 723 15.42 6.34 -24.05
C MET A 723 15.29 6.55 -25.55
N GLU A 724 16.42 6.80 -26.22
CA GLU A 724 16.47 6.93 -27.68
C GLU A 724 16.16 5.59 -28.37
N PHE A 725 14.95 5.48 -28.92
CA PHE A 725 14.43 4.27 -29.52
C PHE A 725 13.94 4.54 -30.96
N PRO A 726 14.83 4.63 -31.96
CA PRO A 726 14.43 4.62 -33.35
C PRO A 726 13.61 3.38 -33.70
N TRP A 727 12.50 3.58 -34.43
CA TRP A 727 11.53 2.54 -34.80
C TRP A 727 12.14 1.22 -35.30
N PHE A 728 13.24 1.30 -36.05
CA PHE A 728 13.90 0.12 -36.64
C PHE A 728 14.51 -0.83 -35.59
N HIS A 729 14.63 -0.44 -34.32
CA HIS A 729 14.99 -1.33 -33.22
C HIS A 729 13.89 -2.35 -32.86
N MET A 730 12.65 -2.12 -33.28
CA MET A 730 11.57 -3.13 -33.20
C MET A 730 11.93 -4.45 -33.90
N LYS A 731 12.86 -4.43 -34.87
CA LYS A 731 13.37 -5.65 -35.55
C LYS A 731 13.95 -6.69 -34.59
N TYR A 732 14.37 -6.28 -33.40
CA TYR A 732 14.89 -7.16 -32.35
C TYR A 732 13.77 -7.65 -31.42
N VAL A 733 12.83 -6.77 -31.06
CA VAL A 733 11.71 -7.07 -30.14
C VAL A 733 10.72 -8.05 -30.78
N ARG A 734 10.36 -7.88 -32.06
CA ARG A 734 9.38 -8.74 -32.75
C ARG A 734 9.71 -10.24 -32.74
N ARG A 735 11.00 -10.60 -32.57
CA ARG A 735 11.47 -11.99 -32.53
C ARG A 735 11.20 -12.70 -31.19
N LEU A 736 10.70 -12.00 -30.17
CA LEU A 736 10.41 -12.55 -28.85
C LEU A 736 9.06 -13.28 -28.86
N SER A 737 9.02 -14.50 -29.42
CA SER A 737 7.78 -15.28 -29.61
C SER A 737 6.98 -15.57 -28.33
N SER A 738 7.66 -15.56 -27.17
CA SER A 738 7.09 -15.87 -25.84
C SER A 738 6.53 -14.62 -25.13
N LEU A 739 6.76 -13.43 -25.68
CA LEU A 739 6.45 -12.15 -25.03
C LEU A 739 4.94 -11.96 -24.88
N LYS A 740 4.47 -11.86 -23.64
CA LYS A 740 3.07 -11.60 -23.25
C LYS A 740 2.80 -10.13 -23.00
N LYS A 741 3.78 -9.39 -22.45
CA LYS A 741 3.64 -7.99 -22.07
C LYS A 741 4.73 -7.13 -22.71
N LEU A 742 4.34 -6.12 -23.48
CA LEU A 742 5.24 -5.11 -24.05
C LEU A 742 4.74 -3.72 -23.68
N ILE A 743 5.57 -2.95 -22.98
CA ILE A 743 5.29 -1.53 -22.70
C ILE A 743 6.44 -0.68 -23.24
N LEU A 744 6.07 0.31 -24.04
CA LEU A 744 6.93 1.35 -24.61
C LEU A 744 6.51 2.69 -23.98
N PHE A 745 7.36 3.31 -23.17
CA PHE A 745 7.03 4.53 -22.41
C PHE A 745 8.02 5.66 -22.72
N ASN A 746 7.52 6.84 -23.10
CA ASN A 746 8.31 8.06 -23.33
C ASN A 746 9.58 7.83 -24.18
N LEU A 747 9.40 7.34 -25.41
CA LEU A 747 10.51 6.95 -26.27
C LEU A 747 10.89 8.06 -27.27
N GLU A 748 12.12 8.56 -27.17
CA GLU A 748 12.67 9.51 -28.12
C GLU A 748 12.95 8.84 -29.48
N ASN A 749 12.78 9.58 -30.58
CA ASN A 749 12.94 9.11 -31.95
C ASN A 749 12.05 7.89 -32.36
N PHE A 750 11.13 7.46 -31.49
CA PHE A 750 10.15 6.42 -31.81
C PHE A 750 9.02 7.02 -32.67
N THR A 751 9.21 6.99 -33.98
CA THR A 751 8.29 7.59 -34.95
C THR A 751 7.24 6.62 -35.48
N HIS A 752 7.43 5.31 -35.33
CA HIS A 752 6.43 4.34 -35.76
C HIS A 752 6.58 2.95 -35.12
N LEU A 753 5.44 2.30 -34.84
CA LEU A 753 5.39 0.87 -34.52
C LEU A 753 5.14 0.08 -35.83
N PRO A 754 6.13 -0.68 -36.33
CA PRO A 754 5.98 -1.51 -37.51
C PRO A 754 5.17 -2.78 -37.20
N ILE A 755 4.82 -3.51 -38.26
CA ILE A 755 4.15 -4.83 -38.19
C ILE A 755 4.90 -5.81 -37.26
N ILE A 756 4.17 -6.38 -36.29
CA ILE A 756 4.66 -7.30 -35.25
C ILE A 756 4.00 -8.69 -35.28
N GLU A 757 3.69 -9.23 -36.47
CA GLU A 757 3.05 -10.56 -36.68
C GLU A 757 3.78 -11.77 -36.03
N GLU A 758 5.03 -11.58 -35.64
CA GLU A 758 5.88 -12.56 -34.98
C GLU A 758 5.53 -12.71 -33.47
N LEU A 759 4.91 -11.68 -32.86
CA LEU A 759 4.53 -11.62 -31.43
C LEU A 759 3.16 -12.27 -31.17
N ARG A 760 3.11 -13.60 -31.32
CA ARG A 760 1.87 -14.37 -31.22
C ARG A 760 1.34 -14.57 -29.79
N ALA A 761 2.22 -14.57 -28.79
CA ALA A 761 1.87 -14.72 -27.38
C ALA A 761 1.52 -13.39 -26.69
N LEU A 762 1.58 -12.27 -27.39
CA LEU A 762 1.39 -10.93 -26.81
C LEU A 762 -0.06 -10.76 -26.34
N GLU A 763 -0.25 -10.56 -25.04
CA GLU A 763 -1.54 -10.35 -24.37
C GLU A 763 -1.76 -8.87 -24.01
N HIS A 764 -0.70 -8.12 -23.73
CA HIS A 764 -0.76 -6.70 -23.42
C HIS A 764 0.29 -5.88 -24.17
N LEU A 765 -0.18 -4.83 -24.85
CA LEU A 765 0.65 -3.82 -25.49
C LEU A 765 0.29 -2.43 -24.96
N GLY A 766 1.28 -1.69 -24.46
CA GLY A 766 1.18 -0.28 -24.10
C GLY A 766 2.17 0.58 -24.90
N VAL A 767 1.67 1.66 -25.51
CA VAL A 767 2.50 2.74 -26.10
C VAL A 767 2.08 4.03 -25.42
N LEU A 768 2.92 4.53 -24.52
CA LEU A 768 2.57 5.54 -23.52
C LEU A 768 3.53 6.73 -23.62
N ASN A 769 3.03 7.97 -23.66
CA ASN A 769 3.84 9.20 -23.73
C ASN A 769 4.85 9.22 -24.90
N CYS A 770 4.57 8.48 -25.99
CA CYS A 770 5.49 8.42 -27.13
C CYS A 770 5.15 9.52 -28.14
N SER A 771 5.32 10.78 -27.73
CA SER A 771 4.87 12.00 -28.44
C SER A 771 5.37 12.15 -29.88
N ASN A 772 6.46 11.48 -30.27
CA ASN A 772 6.97 11.48 -31.65
C ASN A 772 6.38 10.40 -32.57
N THR A 773 5.56 9.49 -32.04
CA THR A 773 4.93 8.40 -32.81
C THR A 773 3.96 9.00 -33.81
N ARG A 774 4.13 8.69 -35.10
CA ARG A 774 3.20 9.07 -36.18
C ARG A 774 2.30 7.93 -36.57
N SER A 775 2.87 6.74 -36.74
CA SER A 775 2.09 5.56 -37.14
C SER A 775 2.25 4.34 -36.24
N ILE A 776 1.15 3.63 -36.05
CA ILE A 776 1.10 2.36 -35.32
C ILE A 776 0.41 1.33 -36.21
N VAL A 777 1.10 0.24 -36.56
CA VAL A 777 0.58 -0.82 -37.44
C VAL A 777 0.62 -2.17 -36.72
N LEU A 778 -0.55 -2.65 -36.32
CA LEU A 778 -0.71 -3.91 -35.59
C LEU A 778 -1.30 -4.98 -36.50
N SER A 779 -0.65 -6.13 -36.59
CA SER A 779 -1.10 -7.32 -37.32
C SER A 779 -0.49 -8.56 -36.67
N GLY A 780 -1.25 -9.67 -36.63
CA GLY A 780 -0.75 -10.99 -36.24
C GLY A 780 -0.44 -11.23 -34.75
N SER A 781 -1.01 -10.45 -33.83
CA SER A 781 -1.04 -10.77 -32.39
C SER A 781 -2.43 -11.30 -31.98
N PRO A 782 -2.75 -12.58 -32.25
CA PRO A 782 -4.09 -13.14 -31.98
C PRO A 782 -4.42 -13.18 -30.48
N SER A 783 -3.41 -13.30 -29.61
CA SER A 783 -3.58 -13.40 -28.15
C SER A 783 -3.77 -12.05 -27.46
N LEU A 784 -3.70 -10.92 -28.18
CA LEU A 784 -3.72 -9.58 -27.60
C LEU A 784 -5.06 -9.35 -26.90
N ARG A 785 -5.07 -9.06 -25.60
CA ARG A 785 -6.25 -8.80 -24.77
C ARG A 785 -6.43 -7.32 -24.43
N ARG A 786 -5.33 -6.61 -24.16
CA ARG A 786 -5.33 -5.20 -23.74
C ARG A 786 -4.36 -4.37 -24.59
N LEU A 787 -4.90 -3.39 -25.30
CA LEU A 787 -4.13 -2.39 -26.05
C LEU A 787 -4.33 -1.01 -25.41
N GLN A 788 -3.23 -0.34 -25.06
CA GLN A 788 -3.23 1.03 -24.51
C GLN A 788 -2.35 1.92 -25.37
N ILE A 789 -2.90 3.05 -25.82
CA ILE A 789 -2.17 4.11 -26.52
C ILE A 789 -2.54 5.42 -25.84
N ILE A 790 -1.57 6.01 -25.15
CA ILE A 790 -1.79 7.17 -24.26
C ILE A 790 -0.72 8.22 -24.56
N GLU A 791 -1.09 9.50 -24.58
CA GLU A 791 -0.16 10.65 -24.76
C GLU A 791 0.71 10.53 -26.02
N CYS A 792 0.11 10.14 -27.15
CA CYS A 792 0.79 9.98 -28.43
C CYS A 792 0.46 11.14 -29.38
N GLU A 793 0.94 12.33 -29.02
CA GLU A 793 0.58 13.63 -29.64
C GLU A 793 0.57 13.65 -31.18
N LYS A 794 1.62 13.08 -31.82
CA LYS A 794 1.82 13.12 -33.27
C LYS A 794 1.22 11.95 -34.04
N LEU A 795 0.44 11.09 -33.37
CA LEU A 795 -0.14 9.90 -33.97
C LEU A 795 -1.22 10.29 -34.98
N ASP A 796 -0.90 10.21 -36.27
CA ASP A 796 -1.82 10.52 -37.37
C ASP A 796 -2.47 9.26 -37.97
N TYR A 797 -1.78 8.11 -37.89
CA TYR A 797 -2.13 6.90 -38.63
C TYR A 797 -2.08 5.63 -37.76
N PHE A 798 -3.24 5.09 -37.41
CA PHE A 798 -3.33 3.81 -36.71
C PHE A 798 -4.02 2.74 -37.57
N MET A 799 -3.41 1.56 -37.62
CA MET A 799 -3.80 0.43 -38.47
C MET A 799 -3.94 -0.87 -37.69
N LEU A 800 -5.09 -1.52 -37.89
CA LEU A 800 -5.32 -2.92 -37.52
C LEU A 800 -5.39 -3.76 -38.80
N GLY A 801 -4.42 -4.63 -38.99
CA GLY A 801 -4.31 -5.52 -40.15
C GLY A 801 -5.24 -6.74 -40.04
N ARG A 802 -5.42 -7.46 -41.15
CA ARG A 802 -6.50 -8.44 -41.45
C ARG A 802 -6.66 -9.68 -40.54
N ILE A 803 -5.99 -9.76 -39.39
CA ILE A 803 -6.08 -10.90 -38.46
C ILE A 803 -6.83 -10.46 -37.21
N HIS A 804 -7.94 -11.13 -36.90
CA HIS A 804 -8.71 -10.89 -35.69
C HIS A 804 -7.81 -10.93 -34.44
N THR A 805 -7.75 -9.84 -33.69
CA THR A 805 -7.12 -9.84 -32.37
C THR A 805 -8.18 -10.19 -31.33
N ALA A 806 -7.83 -10.95 -30.31
CA ALA A 806 -8.72 -11.23 -29.17
C ALA A 806 -8.83 -10.05 -28.19
N ALA A 807 -8.66 -8.81 -28.69
CA ALA A 807 -8.51 -7.62 -27.85
C ALA A 807 -9.85 -7.33 -27.18
N VAL A 808 -9.88 -7.48 -25.86
CA VAL A 808 -11.05 -7.26 -25.01
C VAL A 808 -11.14 -5.79 -24.59
N GLU A 809 -9.98 -5.14 -24.40
CA GLU A 809 -9.86 -3.76 -23.93
C GLU A 809 -8.95 -2.93 -24.84
N LEU A 810 -9.47 -1.79 -25.30
CA LEU A 810 -8.76 -0.76 -26.04
C LEU A 810 -8.88 0.58 -25.31
N VAL A 811 -7.75 1.21 -24.99
CA VAL A 811 -7.66 2.55 -24.41
C VAL A 811 -6.89 3.45 -25.37
N LEU A 812 -7.51 4.56 -25.76
CA LEU A 812 -6.95 5.65 -26.54
C LEU A 812 -7.11 6.93 -25.71
N GLU A 813 -6.01 7.58 -25.32
CA GLU A 813 -6.04 8.80 -24.50
C GLU A 813 -4.97 9.79 -25.00
N ASP A 814 -5.29 11.08 -25.06
CA ASP A 814 -4.37 12.15 -25.49
C ASP A 814 -3.67 11.89 -26.84
N CYS A 815 -4.49 11.61 -27.86
CA CYS A 815 -4.05 11.43 -29.25
C CYS A 815 -4.75 12.44 -30.18
N PRO A 816 -4.36 13.73 -30.16
CA PRO A 816 -5.09 14.83 -30.80
C PRO A 816 -5.02 14.85 -32.33
N LEU A 817 -3.91 14.42 -32.94
CA LEU A 817 -3.74 14.38 -34.39
C LEU A 817 -4.34 13.13 -35.06
N MET A 818 -4.89 12.20 -34.27
CA MET A 818 -5.44 10.94 -34.75
C MET A 818 -6.78 11.17 -35.44
N SER A 819 -6.72 11.34 -36.76
CA SER A 819 -7.88 11.69 -37.58
C SER A 819 -8.54 10.49 -38.27
N GLN A 820 -7.80 9.41 -38.54
CA GLN A 820 -8.31 8.26 -39.31
C GLN A 820 -7.75 6.92 -38.82
N LEU A 821 -8.63 5.91 -38.77
CA LEU A 821 -8.31 4.54 -38.37
C LEU A 821 -8.47 3.63 -39.59
N TYR A 822 -7.38 3.46 -40.35
CA TYR A 822 -7.40 2.95 -41.72
C TYR A 822 -7.58 1.42 -41.87
N SER A 823 -8.17 0.74 -40.89
CA SER A 823 -8.63 -0.63 -41.09
C SER A 823 -9.69 -0.68 -42.20
N GLU A 824 -9.69 -1.72 -43.05
CA GLU A 824 -10.71 -1.87 -44.12
C GLU A 824 -12.16 -2.05 -43.57
N LYS A 825 -12.29 -2.22 -42.24
CA LYS A 825 -13.44 -2.02 -41.33
C LYS A 825 -12.97 -2.33 -39.90
N TRP A 826 -13.65 -1.79 -38.88
CA TRP A 826 -13.44 -2.17 -37.46
C TRP A 826 -13.80 -3.64 -37.13
N SER A 827 -14.34 -4.40 -38.09
CA SER A 827 -14.59 -5.86 -38.02
C SER A 827 -13.35 -6.73 -37.71
N VAL A 828 -12.18 -6.12 -37.53
CA VAL A 828 -10.94 -6.77 -37.09
C VAL A 828 -10.90 -6.98 -35.57
N LEU A 829 -11.74 -6.28 -34.78
CA LEU A 829 -11.84 -6.41 -33.32
C LEU A 829 -13.17 -7.06 -32.85
N PRO A 830 -13.53 -8.28 -33.30
CA PRO A 830 -14.85 -8.87 -33.01
C PRO A 830 -15.04 -9.25 -31.52
N SER A 831 -14.00 -9.19 -30.69
CA SER A 831 -14.05 -9.56 -29.27
C SER A 831 -13.86 -8.37 -28.31
N LEU A 832 -13.92 -7.14 -28.84
CA LEU A 832 -13.74 -5.93 -28.05
C LEU A 832 -14.96 -5.66 -27.17
N ARG A 833 -14.78 -5.79 -25.85
CA ARG A 833 -15.83 -5.54 -24.86
C ARG A 833 -15.74 -4.16 -24.23
N LYS A 834 -14.55 -3.57 -24.19
CA LYS A 834 -14.28 -2.29 -23.52
C LYS A 834 -13.48 -1.35 -24.40
N LEU A 835 -14.06 -0.19 -24.72
CA LEU A 835 -13.44 0.87 -25.49
C LEU A 835 -13.43 2.17 -24.66
N ILE A 836 -12.24 2.73 -24.45
CA ILE A 836 -12.03 4.04 -23.83
C ILE A 836 -11.36 4.96 -24.85
N ILE A 837 -11.93 6.14 -25.07
CA ILE A 837 -11.40 7.20 -25.93
C ILE A 837 -11.44 8.51 -25.15
N LYS A 838 -10.29 9.16 -24.90
CA LYS A 838 -10.26 10.47 -24.23
C LYS A 838 -9.35 11.46 -24.95
N ARG A 839 -9.76 12.74 -25.04
CA ARG A 839 -8.95 13.82 -25.62
C ARG A 839 -8.40 13.46 -27.01
N CYS A 840 -9.25 12.88 -27.86
CA CYS A 840 -8.97 12.49 -29.25
C CYS A 840 -9.87 13.26 -30.26
N PRO A 841 -9.78 14.60 -30.34
CA PRO A 841 -10.67 15.44 -31.16
C PRO A 841 -10.70 15.13 -32.66
N GLY A 842 -9.68 14.47 -33.23
CA GLY A 842 -9.65 14.11 -34.65
C GLY A 842 -10.60 12.96 -35.05
N LEU A 843 -11.12 12.18 -34.09
CA LEU A 843 -11.98 11.03 -34.36
C LEU A 843 -13.43 11.42 -34.69
N GLN A 844 -14.06 10.64 -35.57
CA GLN A 844 -15.45 10.81 -36.02
C GLN A 844 -16.13 9.45 -36.20
N ILE A 845 -17.46 9.37 -36.15
CA ILE A 845 -18.23 8.11 -36.31
C ILE A 845 -17.84 7.36 -37.57
N SER A 846 -17.67 8.07 -38.69
CA SER A 846 -17.24 7.53 -39.99
C SER A 846 -15.93 6.74 -39.91
N ASN A 847 -15.05 7.10 -38.97
CA ASN A 847 -13.75 6.48 -38.73
C ASN A 847 -13.81 5.36 -37.69
N VAL A 848 -14.88 5.28 -36.89
CA VAL A 848 -15.02 4.32 -35.77
C VAL A 848 -16.00 3.17 -36.06
N GLN A 849 -17.03 3.39 -36.88
CA GLN A 849 -17.96 2.34 -37.36
C GLN A 849 -18.49 1.40 -36.25
N PHE A 850 -18.96 1.96 -35.12
CA PHE A 850 -19.34 1.18 -33.92
C PHE A 850 -20.34 0.04 -34.20
N THR A 851 -21.20 0.16 -35.23
CA THR A 851 -22.12 -0.91 -35.67
C THR A 851 -21.45 -2.24 -36.03
N MET A 852 -20.14 -2.27 -36.22
CA MET A 852 -19.35 -3.48 -36.50
C MET A 852 -18.76 -4.13 -35.23
N LEU A 853 -18.99 -3.57 -34.04
CA LEU A 853 -18.43 -4.02 -32.75
C LEU A 853 -19.49 -4.74 -31.90
N GLU A 854 -20.04 -5.84 -32.43
CA GLU A 854 -21.22 -6.53 -31.87
C GLU A 854 -21.09 -6.98 -30.40
N GLU A 855 -19.88 -7.25 -29.92
CA GLU A 855 -19.58 -7.70 -28.53
C GLU A 855 -19.21 -6.54 -27.58
N LEU A 856 -19.34 -5.27 -27.98
CA LEU A 856 -18.94 -4.12 -27.17
C LEU A 856 -19.92 -3.89 -26.01
N GLU A 857 -19.46 -4.16 -24.78
CA GLU A 857 -20.23 -4.02 -23.54
C GLU A 857 -20.12 -2.61 -22.94
N TYR A 858 -18.93 -2.00 -23.02
CA TYR A 858 -18.58 -0.73 -22.38
C TYR A 858 -17.88 0.22 -23.35
N LEU A 859 -18.43 1.42 -23.50
CA LEU A 859 -17.87 2.54 -24.25
C LEU A 859 -17.79 3.77 -23.34
N PHE A 860 -16.59 4.33 -23.21
CA PHE A 860 -16.37 5.63 -22.57
C PHE A 860 -15.67 6.54 -23.57
N ILE A 861 -16.28 7.68 -23.86
CA ILE A 861 -15.72 8.75 -24.68
C ILE A 861 -15.74 10.01 -23.84
N ALA A 862 -14.64 10.76 -23.74
CA ALA A 862 -14.63 12.06 -23.07
C ALA A 862 -13.69 13.06 -23.77
N GLU A 863 -14.04 14.34 -23.70
CA GLU A 863 -13.29 15.45 -24.29
C GLU A 863 -13.04 15.27 -25.81
N CYS A 864 -13.96 14.59 -26.51
CA CYS A 864 -13.90 14.30 -27.94
C CYS A 864 -15.09 14.98 -28.66
N GLN A 865 -15.14 16.31 -28.62
CA GLN A 865 -16.33 17.13 -28.95
C GLN A 865 -17.08 16.72 -30.23
N ASP A 866 -16.38 16.46 -31.34
CA ASP A 866 -17.03 16.12 -32.61
C ASP A 866 -17.56 14.67 -32.62
N LEU A 867 -16.86 13.73 -31.98
CA LEU A 867 -17.31 12.34 -31.86
C LEU A 867 -18.51 12.22 -30.91
N GLU A 868 -18.50 12.95 -29.80
CA GLU A 868 -19.59 13.03 -28.83
C GLU A 868 -20.87 13.58 -29.48
N ARG A 869 -20.78 14.77 -30.11
CA ARG A 869 -21.90 15.38 -30.85
C ARG A 869 -22.46 14.47 -31.94
N GLN A 870 -21.60 13.76 -32.68
CA GLN A 870 -22.06 12.82 -33.70
C GLN A 870 -22.83 11.65 -33.10
N LEU A 871 -22.40 11.11 -31.95
CA LEU A 871 -23.06 9.99 -31.27
C LEU A 871 -24.36 10.37 -30.58
N GLU A 872 -24.49 11.62 -30.13
CA GLU A 872 -25.76 12.20 -29.68
C GLU A 872 -26.77 12.35 -30.83
N MET A 873 -26.30 12.67 -32.04
CA MET A 873 -27.14 12.82 -33.23
C MET A 873 -27.52 11.47 -33.87
N GLU A 874 -26.65 10.46 -33.78
CA GLU A 874 -26.87 9.11 -34.33
C GLU A 874 -26.75 7.98 -33.27
N PRO A 875 -27.51 8.00 -32.16
CA PRO A 875 -27.38 7.02 -31.07
C PRO A 875 -27.72 5.58 -31.49
N SER A 876 -28.40 5.41 -32.63
CA SER A 876 -28.65 4.09 -33.24
C SER A 876 -27.35 3.30 -33.53
N VAL A 877 -26.24 4.00 -33.81
CA VAL A 877 -24.94 3.41 -34.19
C VAL A 877 -24.28 2.64 -33.03
N ILE A 878 -24.62 3.00 -31.78
CA ILE A 878 -24.11 2.41 -30.52
C ILE A 878 -25.19 1.68 -29.71
N SER A 879 -26.40 1.54 -30.24
CA SER A 879 -27.60 1.01 -29.54
C SER A 879 -27.54 -0.46 -29.10
N HIS A 880 -26.44 -1.16 -29.39
CA HIS A 880 -26.14 -2.52 -28.94
C HIS A 880 -25.22 -2.56 -27.70
N VAL A 881 -24.62 -1.42 -27.32
CA VAL A 881 -23.58 -1.32 -26.29
C VAL A 881 -24.18 -1.12 -24.91
N SER A 882 -24.08 -2.12 -24.02
CA SER A 882 -24.77 -2.11 -22.72
C SER A 882 -24.47 -0.92 -21.80
N CYS A 883 -23.29 -0.30 -21.93
CA CYS A 883 -22.89 0.88 -21.17
C CYS A 883 -22.18 1.88 -22.08
N VAL A 884 -22.80 3.04 -22.32
CA VAL A 884 -22.16 4.17 -23.01
C VAL A 884 -22.11 5.40 -22.10
N ILE A 885 -20.93 6.02 -22.03
CA ILE A 885 -20.67 7.31 -21.39
C ILE A 885 -20.02 8.22 -22.44
N LEU A 886 -20.58 9.41 -22.64
CA LEU A 886 -20.07 10.48 -23.51
C LEU A 886 -19.83 11.73 -22.66
N GLY A 887 -18.60 12.27 -22.64
CA GLY A 887 -18.21 13.32 -21.71
C GLY A 887 -18.54 12.93 -20.26
N ASN A 888 -19.32 13.79 -19.60
CA ASN A 888 -19.82 13.56 -18.23
C ASN A 888 -21.22 12.90 -18.19
N HIS A 889 -21.73 12.39 -19.32
CA HIS A 889 -23.12 11.97 -19.46
C HIS A 889 -23.26 10.49 -19.85
N LYS A 890 -24.04 9.72 -19.08
CA LYS A 890 -24.47 8.37 -19.49
C LYS A 890 -25.58 8.50 -20.53
N LEU A 891 -25.41 7.90 -21.71
CA LEU A 891 -26.51 7.79 -22.67
C LEU A 891 -27.53 6.76 -22.16
N GLU A 892 -28.75 7.20 -21.87
CA GLU A 892 -29.89 6.30 -21.61
C GLU A 892 -30.29 5.58 -22.90
N GLN A 893 -29.77 4.36 -23.09
CA GLN A 893 -30.18 3.55 -24.24
C GLN A 893 -31.62 3.05 -24.06
N ALA A 894 -32.49 3.44 -24.98
CA ALA A 894 -33.84 2.91 -25.05
C ALA A 894 -33.78 1.39 -25.32
N ALA A 895 -34.25 0.60 -24.35
CA ALA A 895 -34.22 -0.86 -24.43
C ALA A 895 -34.97 -1.37 -25.67
N THR A 896 -34.23 -1.79 -26.71
CA THR A 896 -34.78 -2.34 -27.94
C THR A 896 -35.22 -3.79 -27.73
N SER A 897 -36.29 -3.97 -26.97
CA SER A 897 -37.00 -5.24 -26.89
C SER A 897 -37.44 -5.70 -28.29
N ARG A 898 -37.06 -6.92 -28.67
CA ARG A 898 -37.49 -7.52 -29.94
C ARG A 898 -39.01 -7.72 -29.98
N ASN A 899 -39.62 -7.30 -31.08
CA ASN A 899 -40.93 -7.67 -31.66
C ASN A 899 -42.19 -6.80 -31.37
N VAL A 900 -43.01 -6.72 -32.45
CA VAL A 900 -44.49 -6.54 -32.54
C VAL A 900 -45.06 -5.20 -33.06
N VAL A 901 -45.18 -5.12 -34.40
CA VAL A 901 -46.40 -4.79 -35.21
C VAL A 901 -47.12 -3.41 -35.11
N ARG A 902 -47.04 -2.64 -36.24
CA ARG A 902 -48.06 -1.75 -36.91
C ARG A 902 -48.73 -0.60 -36.07
N SER A 903 -49.12 0.58 -36.61
CA SER A 903 -49.36 1.05 -37.99
C SER A 903 -49.32 2.59 -38.17
N SER A 904 -49.12 3.02 -39.43
CA SER A 904 -49.74 4.20 -40.10
C SER A 904 -49.49 5.66 -39.64
N SER A 905 -48.49 6.27 -40.30
CA SER A 905 -48.50 7.57 -41.02
C SER A 905 -48.65 8.95 -40.29
N PRO A 906 -47.92 10.00 -40.76
CA PRO A 906 -47.90 11.39 -40.21
C PRO A 906 -48.76 12.34 -41.11
N PRO A 907 -48.53 13.67 -41.27
CA PRO A 907 -47.67 14.65 -40.57
C PRO A 907 -48.33 16.02 -40.23
N SER A 908 -47.63 16.91 -39.51
CA SER A 908 -47.59 18.35 -39.87
C SER A 908 -46.54 19.20 -39.11
N SER A 909 -45.66 19.81 -39.91
CA SER A 909 -45.19 21.21 -39.81
C SER A 909 -44.58 21.80 -38.51
N ALA A 910 -43.27 22.08 -38.61
CA ALA A 910 -42.73 23.44 -38.80
C ALA A 910 -42.08 24.21 -37.62
N ARG A 911 -40.76 24.41 -37.82
CA ARG A 911 -40.06 25.71 -37.98
C ARG A 911 -39.35 26.39 -36.78
N LEU A 912 -38.02 26.44 -36.97
CA LEU A 912 -37.17 27.65 -37.00
C LEU A 912 -36.50 28.17 -35.69
N LEU A 913 -35.20 27.82 -35.60
CA LEU A 913 -34.03 28.71 -35.72
C LEU A 913 -33.60 29.63 -34.54
N THR A 914 -32.31 29.49 -34.18
CA THR A 914 -31.36 30.52 -33.65
C THR A 914 -31.62 31.05 -32.21
N VAL A 915 -30.63 31.48 -31.41
CA VAL A 915 -29.21 31.88 -31.61
C VAL A 915 -28.32 31.33 -30.46
N PHE A 916 -27.03 31.09 -30.74
CA PHE A 916 -25.86 30.99 -29.83
C PHE A 916 -26.04 31.40 -28.36
N LEU A 917 -25.58 30.55 -27.44
CA LEU A 917 -24.21 30.62 -26.90
C LEU A 917 -23.69 29.23 -26.54
#